data_AF-A0A811LL65-F1
#
_entry.id   AF-A0A811LL65-F1
#
_cell.length_a   1.000
_cell.length_b   1.000
_cell.length_c   1.000
_cell.angle_alpha   90.00
_cell.angle_beta   90.00
_cell.angle_gamma   90.00
#
_symmetry.space_group_name_H-M   'P 1'
#
loop_
_entity.id
_entity.type
_entity.pdbx_description
1 polymer ?
#
loop_
_entity_poly.entity_id
_entity_poly.type
_entity_poly.pdbx_seq_one_letter_code
_entity_poly.pdbx_strand_id
1 'polypeptide(L)'
;MLRDNEYNVTILIVDIDPNVKYQRLANTTHIHIDLDMEKDRLLKSLWQNPGPYEDASPLNHRIFLKFLKISSVLVDACKDIFADTSLIQRLHNDAYDVGFVEQYDACGLGLLQRIEVETVIWLSATAIYRLQPEQIGVNFPLSYVPELFSSFSDRMRFFQRVVNTLVATVTEFTHKFYSIDFENQLIRSQSNENQLRLSLMTYATNVEMVLANISPIFDFPAPESTLIQHIAGITVDGNPMPLEEDWEILADQSVHGFVLITFGSIAKTSEMPRNIWESLKVAMRAFKQVVFIVKYENTGNRTAFERRDNMVFTNWIPQMALMKHRNYRGVITHGGWSTVLESISNGRPMILMPLFADHFKNARVITEKGLGVYVDKMSVRADTFVHALSSILDDDRYLNQSQKYSALLQDTVIPTHQFFVSTVNRAVRRSRRSHWKKALRPKHLDLNLFQRLHLDLLLVVVALRCDGLTDSERQYVVDLHNQFRSQMALGQAAGYGGFLFPQASDMQKFQYDLTLEAEAQSWAANCIYQHPTVLDYGQNLAQSFATDDMTALNDSMYAWWTEISIYPYGPQVLVFSHETGHFTQMAWANSNRVGCAVQFCTNGPQNGWNFDNYALTICDYSPPGNVLTEPLYLIGPACSNCPSLADQCSNGLCVT
;
A
#
# COMPACT_ATOMS: atom_id res chain seq x y z
N MET A 1 -26.17 26.46 -1.58
CA MET A 1 -25.76 26.19 -0.18
C MET A 1 -25.05 27.37 0.46
N LEU A 2 -23.81 27.74 0.09
CA LEU A 2 -23.11 28.89 0.68
C LEU A 2 -23.90 30.20 0.53
N ARG A 3 -24.35 30.52 -0.69
CA ARG A 3 -25.23 31.66 -0.97
C ARG A 3 -26.46 31.67 -0.06
N ASP A 4 -27.11 30.52 0.11
CA ASP A 4 -28.34 30.40 0.92
C ASP A 4 -28.07 30.59 2.42
N ASN A 5 -26.79 30.65 2.82
CA ASN A 5 -26.32 30.95 4.16
C ASN A 5 -25.52 32.27 4.17
N GLU A 6 -25.92 33.22 3.33
CA GLU A 6 -25.46 34.62 3.32
C GLU A 6 -23.99 34.84 2.95
N TYR A 7 -23.30 33.84 2.41
CA TYR A 7 -21.98 34.04 1.82
C TYR A 7 -22.09 34.79 0.48
N ASN A 8 -21.22 35.77 0.27
CA ASN A 8 -20.95 36.31 -1.05
C ASN A 8 -20.07 35.32 -1.82
N VAL A 9 -20.57 34.80 -2.94
CA VAL A 9 -19.91 33.71 -3.69
C VAL A 9 -19.50 34.20 -5.06
N THR A 10 -18.20 34.12 -5.35
CA THR A 10 -17.63 34.25 -6.69
C THR A 10 -17.27 32.87 -7.23
N ILE A 11 -17.68 32.58 -8.46
CA ILE A 11 -17.34 31.35 -9.19
C ILE A 11 -16.43 31.74 -10.35
N LEU A 12 -15.23 31.17 -10.36
CA LEU A 12 -14.30 31.26 -11.47
C LEU A 12 -14.57 30.13 -12.46
N ILE A 13 -14.84 30.48 -13.71
CA ILE A 13 -15.19 29.53 -14.77
C ILE A 13 -14.12 29.64 -15.84
N VAL A 14 -13.33 28.57 -15.98
CA VAL A 14 -12.32 28.46 -17.03
C VAL A 14 -13.01 27.87 -18.27
N ASP A 15 -13.08 28.64 -19.35
CA ASP A 15 -13.84 28.27 -20.56
C ASP A 15 -13.05 27.26 -21.44
N ILE A 16 -12.76 26.08 -20.89
CA ILE A 16 -11.96 25.00 -21.52
C ILE A 16 -12.79 24.05 -22.40
N ASP A 17 -14.12 24.05 -22.23
CA ASP A 17 -15.08 23.32 -23.07
C ASP A 17 -16.36 24.16 -23.21
N PRO A 18 -16.72 24.59 -24.44
CA PRO A 18 -17.86 25.46 -24.68
C PRO A 18 -19.21 24.74 -24.53
N ASN A 19 -19.20 23.40 -24.43
CA ASN A 19 -20.41 22.58 -24.30
C ASN A 19 -20.81 22.36 -22.84
N VAL A 20 -19.94 22.69 -21.88
CA VAL A 20 -20.26 22.58 -20.46
C VAL A 20 -21.32 23.60 -20.11
N LYS A 21 -22.49 23.10 -19.72
CA LYS A 21 -23.61 23.92 -19.25
C LYS A 21 -23.62 23.92 -17.74
N TYR A 22 -23.77 25.10 -17.14
CA TYR A 22 -23.96 25.25 -15.71
C TYR A 22 -25.19 26.14 -15.44
N GLN A 23 -25.80 25.97 -14.28
CA GLN A 23 -26.91 26.80 -13.85
C GLN A 23 -26.36 28.11 -13.28
N ARG A 24 -26.71 29.25 -13.89
CA ARG A 24 -26.43 30.57 -13.30
C ARG A 24 -27.29 30.75 -12.06
N LEU A 25 -26.64 30.77 -10.90
CA LEU A 25 -27.30 31.03 -9.64
C LEU A 25 -27.48 32.54 -9.45
N ALA A 26 -28.71 32.99 -9.22
CA ALA A 26 -28.95 34.38 -8.83
C ALA A 26 -28.17 34.73 -7.56
N ASN A 27 -27.77 36.00 -7.43
CA ASN A 27 -27.00 36.56 -6.31
C ASN A 27 -25.63 35.87 -6.09
N THR A 28 -24.95 35.51 -7.19
CA THR A 28 -23.56 35.04 -7.18
C THR A 28 -22.81 35.74 -8.32
N THR A 29 -21.51 35.97 -8.14
CA THR A 29 -20.63 36.56 -9.15
C THR A 29 -20.00 35.46 -9.99
N HIS A 30 -20.05 35.59 -11.32
CA HIS A 30 -19.45 34.62 -12.25
C HIS A 30 -18.38 35.32 -13.06
N ILE A 31 -17.14 34.87 -12.93
CA ILE A 31 -16.01 35.40 -13.68
C ILE A 31 -15.56 34.33 -14.67
N HIS A 32 -15.75 34.61 -15.96
CA HIS A 32 -15.30 33.75 -17.03
C HIS A 32 -13.85 34.11 -17.39
N ILE A 33 -13.02 33.08 -17.53
CA ILE A 33 -11.64 33.17 -17.96
C ILE A 33 -11.56 32.57 -19.35
N ASP A 34 -11.37 33.43 -20.35
CA ASP A 34 -11.18 33.01 -21.73
C ASP A 34 -9.71 32.59 -21.92
N LEU A 35 -9.50 31.39 -22.44
CA LEU A 35 -8.17 30.82 -22.64
C LEU A 35 -7.69 31.10 -24.07
N ASP A 36 -6.39 31.34 -24.24
CA ASP A 36 -5.75 31.51 -25.56
C ASP A 36 -5.41 30.14 -26.17
N MET A 37 -6.42 29.27 -26.21
CA MET A 37 -6.30 27.93 -26.77
C MET A 37 -7.59 27.48 -27.45
N GLU A 38 -7.46 26.48 -28.31
CA GLU A 38 -8.62 25.90 -29.00
C GLU A 38 -9.60 25.28 -27.99
N LYS A 39 -10.81 25.83 -27.90
CA LYS A 39 -11.83 25.47 -26.88
C LYS A 39 -12.32 24.02 -26.93
N ASP A 40 -12.08 23.28 -28.01
CA ASP A 40 -12.42 21.85 -28.11
C ASP A 40 -11.20 20.93 -27.98
N ARG A 41 -10.01 21.47 -27.67
CA ARG A 41 -8.76 20.71 -27.52
C ARG A 41 -8.86 19.63 -26.45
N LEU A 42 -9.50 19.93 -25.31
CA LEU A 42 -9.73 18.96 -24.24
C LEU A 42 -10.60 17.80 -24.75
N LEU A 43 -11.75 18.12 -25.35
CA LEU A 43 -12.65 17.13 -25.96
C LEU A 43 -11.93 16.29 -27.01
N LYS A 44 -11.25 16.91 -27.99
CA LYS A 44 -10.46 16.17 -29.00
C LYS A 44 -9.45 15.24 -28.36
N SER A 45 -8.77 15.68 -27.31
CA SER A 45 -7.78 14.86 -26.59
C SER A 45 -8.43 13.70 -25.83
N LEU A 46 -9.64 13.87 -25.30
CA LEU A 46 -10.42 12.80 -24.68
C LEU A 46 -10.96 11.79 -25.68
N TRP A 47 -11.18 12.20 -26.93
CA TRP A 47 -11.89 11.40 -27.93
C TRP A 47 -11.02 10.75 -29.00
N GLN A 48 -9.80 11.26 -29.24
CA GLN A 48 -8.92 10.76 -30.30
C GLN A 48 -7.87 9.77 -29.77
N ASN A 49 -7.79 8.59 -30.40
CA ASN A 49 -6.66 7.65 -30.39
C ASN A 49 -5.97 7.44 -29.02
N PRO A 50 -6.54 6.65 -28.09
CA PRO A 50 -7.76 5.83 -28.20
C PRO A 50 -9.02 6.58 -27.75
N GLY A 51 -10.18 6.20 -28.29
CA GLY A 51 -11.49 6.70 -27.87
C GLY A 51 -11.99 6.06 -26.55
N PRO A 52 -13.09 6.60 -25.96
CA PRO A 52 -13.64 6.13 -24.67
C PRO A 52 -14.04 4.65 -24.60
N TYR A 53 -14.39 4.03 -25.72
CA TYR A 53 -14.80 2.62 -25.78
C TYR A 53 -13.63 1.65 -26.03
N GLU A 54 -12.43 2.17 -26.23
CA GLU A 54 -11.21 1.36 -26.38
C GLU A 54 -10.50 1.16 -25.04
N ASP A 55 -9.37 0.45 -25.01
CA ASP A 55 -8.56 0.26 -23.80
C ASP A 55 -8.28 1.62 -23.13
N ALA A 56 -8.45 1.67 -21.81
CA ALA A 56 -8.28 2.88 -20.99
C ALA A 56 -7.26 2.68 -19.86
N SER A 57 -6.50 1.58 -19.89
CA SER A 57 -5.45 1.31 -18.90
C SER A 57 -4.29 2.32 -19.04
N PRO A 58 -3.88 3.00 -17.96
CA PRO A 58 -2.69 3.86 -17.97
C PRO A 58 -1.40 3.13 -18.35
N LEU A 59 -1.36 1.79 -18.26
CA LEU A 59 -0.20 0.98 -18.64
C LEU A 59 -0.07 0.81 -20.17
N ASN A 60 -1.11 1.12 -20.93
CA ASN A 60 -1.04 1.16 -22.38
C ASN A 60 -0.34 2.47 -22.82
N HIS A 61 0.75 2.36 -23.58
CA HIS A 61 1.53 3.53 -24.02
C HIS A 61 0.69 4.61 -24.73
N ARG A 62 -0.34 4.24 -25.50
CA ARG A 62 -1.22 5.22 -26.17
C ARG A 62 -2.07 6.00 -25.17
N ILE A 63 -2.57 5.30 -24.15
CA ILE A 63 -3.33 5.92 -23.07
C ILE A 63 -2.43 6.76 -22.18
N PHE A 64 -1.21 6.31 -21.87
CA PHE A 64 -0.23 7.11 -21.16
C PHE A 64 0.10 8.43 -21.88
N LEU A 65 0.34 8.39 -23.20
CA LEU A 65 0.54 9.60 -24.01
C LEU A 65 -0.70 10.50 -24.02
N LYS A 66 -1.91 9.91 -24.04
CA LYS A 66 -3.17 10.63 -23.92
C LYS A 66 -3.30 11.31 -22.56
N PHE A 67 -2.91 10.66 -21.47
CA PHE A 67 -2.86 11.26 -20.13
C PHE A 67 -1.95 12.49 -20.11
N LEU A 68 -0.73 12.39 -20.64
CA LEU A 68 0.18 13.53 -20.76
C LEU A 68 -0.42 14.67 -21.60
N LYS A 69 -1.09 14.34 -22.70
CA LYS A 69 -1.76 15.33 -23.55
C LYS A 69 -2.93 16.03 -22.85
N ILE A 70 -3.72 15.31 -22.05
CA ILE A 70 -4.80 15.91 -21.25
C ILE A 70 -4.20 16.81 -20.16
N SER A 71 -3.18 16.33 -19.45
CA SER A 71 -2.47 17.15 -18.45
C SER A 71 -1.87 18.41 -19.06
N SER A 72 -1.35 18.36 -20.30
CA SER A 72 -0.79 19.56 -20.94
C SER A 72 -1.83 20.63 -21.23
N VAL A 73 -3.09 20.25 -21.50
CA VAL A 73 -4.19 21.21 -21.64
C VAL A 73 -4.45 21.95 -20.32
N LEU A 74 -4.37 21.25 -19.18
CA LEU A 74 -4.52 21.87 -17.86
C LEU A 74 -3.36 22.82 -17.53
N VAL A 75 -2.12 22.41 -17.81
CA VAL A 75 -0.92 23.25 -17.65
C VAL A 75 -1.01 24.51 -18.53
N ASP A 76 -1.42 24.36 -19.79
CA ASP A 76 -1.61 25.50 -20.70
C ASP A 76 -2.74 26.42 -20.21
N ALA A 77 -3.83 25.87 -19.67
CA ALA A 77 -4.91 26.68 -19.11
C ALA A 77 -4.41 27.49 -17.90
N CYS A 78 -3.54 26.87 -17.08
CA CYS A 78 -2.89 27.56 -15.98
C CYS A 78 -2.01 28.73 -16.45
N LYS A 79 -1.28 28.54 -17.55
CA LYS A 79 -0.46 29.59 -18.16
C LYS A 79 -1.28 30.83 -18.50
N ASP A 80 -2.44 30.64 -19.10
CA ASP A 80 -3.28 31.75 -19.54
C ASP A 80 -3.92 32.46 -18.34
N ILE A 81 -4.36 31.70 -17.31
CA ILE A 81 -4.85 32.27 -16.04
C ILE A 81 -3.80 33.17 -15.41
N PHE A 82 -2.53 32.74 -15.36
CA PHE A 82 -1.45 33.50 -14.74
C PHE A 82 -0.85 34.60 -15.64
N ALA A 83 -1.11 34.57 -16.94
CA ALA A 83 -0.80 35.67 -17.84
C ALA A 83 -1.73 36.88 -17.64
N ASP A 84 -2.98 36.67 -17.20
CA ASP A 84 -3.92 37.74 -16.89
C ASP A 84 -3.64 38.37 -15.51
N THR A 85 -2.63 39.24 -15.47
CA THR A 85 -2.27 40.01 -14.27
C THR A 85 -3.39 40.91 -13.76
N SER A 86 -4.30 41.34 -14.63
CA SER A 86 -5.42 42.21 -14.27
C SER A 86 -6.49 41.44 -13.48
N LEU A 87 -6.76 40.20 -13.90
CA LEU A 87 -7.63 39.27 -13.18
C LEU A 87 -7.05 38.94 -11.82
N ILE A 88 -5.76 38.55 -11.75
CA ILE A 88 -5.10 38.22 -10.48
C ILE A 88 -5.17 39.40 -9.51
N GLN A 89 -4.88 40.62 -9.97
CA GLN A 89 -4.94 41.80 -9.12
C GLN A 89 -6.37 42.09 -8.63
N ARG A 90 -7.38 41.91 -9.49
CA ARG A 90 -8.79 42.04 -9.09
C ARG A 90 -9.15 41.02 -8.00
N LEU A 91 -8.81 39.76 -8.21
CA LEU A 91 -9.09 38.68 -7.25
C LEU A 91 -8.37 38.88 -5.91
N HIS A 92 -7.14 39.40 -5.92
CA HIS A 92 -6.41 39.78 -4.71
C HIS A 92 -7.11 40.94 -3.97
N ASN A 93 -7.52 41.97 -4.69
CA ASN A 93 -8.20 43.15 -4.10
C ASN A 93 -9.58 42.82 -3.51
N ASP A 94 -10.27 41.82 -4.04
CA ASP A 94 -11.58 41.35 -3.53
C ASP A 94 -11.48 40.68 -2.14
N ALA A 95 -10.28 40.28 -1.70
CA ALA A 95 -9.98 39.78 -0.36
C ALA A 95 -10.88 38.62 0.13
N TYR A 96 -10.82 37.47 -0.56
CA TYR A 96 -11.62 36.29 -0.23
C TYR A 96 -11.19 35.61 1.09
N ASP A 97 -12.17 35.31 1.98
CA ASP A 97 -11.93 34.58 3.24
C ASP A 97 -11.65 33.08 3.04
N VAL A 98 -12.26 32.47 2.01
CA VAL A 98 -12.24 31.01 1.76
C VAL A 98 -12.15 30.74 0.27
N GLY A 99 -11.25 29.84 -0.11
CA GLY A 99 -11.07 29.35 -1.47
C GLY A 99 -11.38 27.87 -1.57
N PHE A 100 -12.12 27.49 -2.61
CA PHE A 100 -12.41 26.10 -2.95
C PHE A 100 -11.70 25.75 -4.25
N VAL A 101 -10.99 24.63 -4.28
CA VAL A 101 -10.31 24.14 -5.49
C VAL A 101 -10.52 22.64 -5.63
N GLU A 102 -10.74 22.18 -6.86
CA GLU A 102 -10.72 20.77 -7.19
C GLU A 102 -9.28 20.25 -7.13
N GLN A 103 -9.10 19.00 -6.72
CA GLN A 103 -7.78 18.44 -6.47
C GLN A 103 -7.10 17.87 -7.72
N TYR A 104 -7.85 17.60 -8.77
CA TYR A 104 -7.33 17.02 -10.01
C TYR A 104 -6.29 17.92 -10.70
N ASP A 105 -6.42 19.25 -10.55
CA ASP A 105 -5.54 20.28 -11.11
C ASP A 105 -4.96 21.15 -9.97
N ALA A 106 -3.64 21.34 -9.93
CA ALA A 106 -3.01 22.13 -8.88
C ALA A 106 -2.92 23.63 -9.19
N CYS A 107 -3.30 24.06 -10.39
CA CYS A 107 -3.29 25.48 -10.76
C CYS A 107 -4.13 26.34 -9.81
N GLY A 108 -5.31 25.85 -9.42
CA GLY A 108 -6.19 26.54 -8.47
C GLY A 108 -5.53 26.79 -7.12
N LEU A 109 -4.70 25.85 -6.63
CA LEU A 109 -3.92 26.03 -5.39
C LEU A 109 -2.93 27.19 -5.53
N GLY A 110 -2.27 27.28 -6.68
CA GLY A 110 -1.37 28.36 -7.02
C GLY A 110 -2.09 29.70 -7.03
N LEU A 111 -3.29 29.76 -7.63
CA LEU A 111 -4.07 30.99 -7.71
C LEU A 111 -4.49 31.46 -6.31
N LEU A 112 -4.99 30.55 -5.46
CA LEU A 112 -5.37 30.88 -4.08
C LEU A 112 -4.17 31.35 -3.25
N GLN A 113 -3.00 30.74 -3.44
CA GLN A 113 -1.76 31.19 -2.81
C GLN A 113 -1.33 32.58 -3.33
N ARG A 114 -1.54 32.85 -4.62
CA ARG A 114 -1.18 34.11 -5.29
C ARG A 114 -2.03 35.29 -4.81
N ILE A 115 -3.31 35.05 -4.57
CA ILE A 115 -4.26 36.05 -4.06
C ILE A 115 -4.37 36.04 -2.52
N GLU A 116 -3.51 35.27 -1.85
CA GLU A 116 -3.33 35.25 -0.39
C GLU A 116 -4.56 34.80 0.41
N VAL A 117 -5.33 33.82 -0.10
CA VAL A 117 -6.45 33.24 0.64
C VAL A 117 -5.94 32.40 1.81
N GLU A 118 -6.39 32.73 3.03
CA GLU A 118 -5.94 32.06 4.25
C GLU A 118 -6.56 30.66 4.43
N THR A 119 -7.85 30.50 4.10
CA THR A 119 -8.58 29.23 4.25
C THR A 119 -8.76 28.55 2.89
N VAL A 120 -8.11 27.42 2.69
CA VAL A 120 -8.20 26.62 1.47
C VAL A 120 -8.87 25.28 1.76
N ILE A 121 -9.94 25.00 1.01
CA ILE A 121 -10.69 23.76 1.07
C ILE A 121 -10.53 23.03 -0.26
N TRP A 122 -10.14 21.77 -0.19
CA TRP A 122 -10.15 20.88 -1.35
C TRP A 122 -11.52 20.29 -1.57
N LEU A 123 -11.94 20.27 -2.83
CA LEU A 123 -13.07 19.50 -3.31
C LEU A 123 -12.53 18.25 -3.99
N SER A 124 -13.15 17.10 -3.71
CA SER A 124 -12.91 15.86 -4.45
C SER A 124 -14.22 15.40 -5.08
N ALA A 125 -14.31 15.56 -6.40
CA ALA A 125 -15.43 15.04 -7.19
C ALA A 125 -15.34 13.52 -7.45
N THR A 126 -14.15 12.92 -7.29
CA THR A 126 -13.87 11.50 -7.51
C THR A 126 -13.71 10.74 -6.19
N ALA A 127 -13.67 9.40 -6.29
CA ALA A 127 -13.31 8.53 -5.18
C ALA A 127 -11.89 8.79 -4.69
N ILE A 128 -11.64 8.58 -3.38
CA ILE A 128 -10.33 8.87 -2.78
C ILE A 128 -9.26 7.96 -3.40
N TYR A 129 -8.17 8.54 -3.89
CA TYR A 129 -7.09 7.83 -4.58
C TYR A 129 -5.72 8.35 -4.15
N ARG A 130 -4.66 7.55 -4.34
CA ARG A 130 -3.39 7.63 -3.58
C ARG A 130 -2.83 9.02 -3.32
N LEU A 131 -2.82 9.89 -4.32
CA LEU A 131 -2.22 11.23 -4.21
C LEU A 131 -2.90 12.09 -3.15
N GLN A 132 -4.22 11.95 -3.00
CA GLN A 132 -5.01 12.81 -2.12
C GLN A 132 -4.73 12.57 -0.63
N PRO A 133 -4.86 11.33 -0.11
CA PRO A 133 -4.51 11.03 1.27
C PRO A 133 -3.02 11.23 1.53
N GLU A 134 -2.12 10.88 0.62
CA GLU A 134 -0.67 11.03 0.85
C GLU A 134 -0.24 12.49 1.00
N GLN A 135 -0.84 13.42 0.24
CA GLN A 135 -0.56 14.86 0.37
C GLN A 135 -0.94 15.43 1.74
N ILE A 136 -2.02 14.94 2.35
CA ILE A 136 -2.43 15.33 3.71
C ILE A 136 -1.89 14.39 4.79
N GLY A 137 -1.01 13.47 4.40
CA GLY A 137 -0.25 12.66 5.31
C GLY A 137 -0.94 11.38 5.79
N VAL A 138 -1.56 10.67 4.86
CA VAL A 138 -2.13 9.35 5.10
C VAL A 138 -1.52 8.39 4.10
N ASN A 139 -0.92 7.32 4.62
CA ASN A 139 -0.35 6.28 3.79
C ASN A 139 -1.47 5.52 3.06
N PHE A 140 -1.42 5.48 1.73
CA PHE A 140 -2.42 4.79 0.91
C PHE A 140 -1.98 3.34 0.63
N PRO A 141 -2.68 2.32 1.18
CA PRO A 141 -2.18 0.96 1.14
C PRO A 141 -2.56 0.25 -0.16
N LEU A 142 -1.70 0.41 -1.19
CA LEU A 142 -1.84 -0.23 -2.51
C LEU A 142 -1.86 -1.77 -2.48
N SER A 143 -1.52 -2.39 -1.34
CA SER A 143 -1.58 -3.84 -1.13
C SER A 143 -3.00 -4.38 -1.15
N TYR A 144 -4.00 -3.56 -0.83
CA TYR A 144 -5.41 -3.96 -0.85
C TYR A 144 -6.34 -2.86 -1.34
N VAL A 145 -5.96 -1.57 -1.34
CA VAL A 145 -6.84 -0.52 -1.87
C VAL A 145 -6.56 -0.32 -3.37
N PRO A 146 -7.56 -0.51 -4.24
CA PRO A 146 -7.41 -0.27 -5.67
C PRO A 146 -7.21 1.21 -6.00
N GLU A 147 -6.32 1.49 -6.94
CA GLU A 147 -6.07 2.84 -7.46
C GLU A 147 -7.25 3.32 -8.34
N LEU A 148 -7.36 4.63 -8.58
CA LEU A 148 -8.51 5.26 -9.28
C LEU A 148 -8.88 4.58 -10.63
N PHE A 149 -7.88 4.21 -11.43
CA PHE A 149 -8.06 3.60 -12.75
C PHE A 149 -8.05 2.06 -12.73
N SER A 150 -7.97 1.47 -11.54
CA SER A 150 -7.96 0.02 -11.35
C SER A 150 -9.39 -0.54 -11.36
N SER A 151 -9.57 -1.70 -11.96
CA SER A 151 -10.83 -2.46 -11.92
C SER A 151 -10.85 -3.56 -10.86
N PHE A 152 -9.86 -3.58 -9.96
CA PHE A 152 -9.75 -4.60 -8.92
C PHE A 152 -10.59 -4.30 -7.68
N SER A 153 -10.94 -5.35 -6.92
CA SER A 153 -11.54 -5.24 -5.59
C SER A 153 -10.47 -5.11 -4.51
N ASP A 154 -10.89 -4.91 -3.26
CA ASP A 154 -10.02 -4.94 -2.08
C ASP A 154 -9.35 -6.30 -1.81
N ARG A 155 -9.83 -7.36 -2.47
CA ARG A 155 -9.22 -8.70 -2.48
C ARG A 155 -8.38 -8.92 -3.73
N MET A 156 -7.12 -8.49 -3.70
CA MET A 156 -6.17 -8.64 -4.81
C MET A 156 -5.22 -9.83 -4.66
N ARG A 157 -5.07 -10.63 -5.72
CA ARG A 157 -3.98 -11.60 -5.89
C ARG A 157 -2.64 -10.89 -6.10
N PHE A 158 -1.53 -11.62 -5.97
CA PHE A 158 -0.18 -11.08 -6.15
C PHE A 158 -0.04 -10.23 -7.43
N PHE A 159 -0.37 -10.78 -8.60
CA PHE A 159 -0.24 -10.05 -9.86
C PHE A 159 -1.19 -8.86 -9.97
N GLN A 160 -2.37 -8.92 -9.35
CA GLN A 160 -3.28 -7.76 -9.30
C GLN A 160 -2.68 -6.64 -8.46
N ARG A 161 -2.01 -6.96 -7.35
CA ARG A 161 -1.26 -5.96 -6.57
C ARG A 161 -0.12 -5.34 -7.36
N VAL A 162 0.62 -6.14 -8.14
CA VAL A 162 1.68 -5.63 -9.04
C VAL A 162 1.08 -4.63 -10.04
N VAL A 163 -0.01 -5.00 -10.72
CA VAL A 163 -0.67 -4.10 -11.69
C VAL A 163 -1.23 -2.85 -11.00
N ASN A 164 -1.84 -2.98 -9.83
CA ASN A 164 -2.36 -1.85 -9.05
C ASN A 164 -1.25 -0.86 -8.69
N THR A 165 -0.11 -1.36 -8.22
CA THR A 165 1.06 -0.53 -7.91
C THR A 165 1.63 0.14 -9.16
N LEU A 166 1.70 -0.56 -10.30
CA LEU A 166 2.16 0.04 -11.55
C LEU A 166 1.23 1.15 -12.04
N VAL A 167 -0.09 0.95 -11.96
CA VAL A 167 -1.09 1.99 -12.27
C VAL A 167 -0.88 3.20 -11.38
N ALA A 168 -0.74 3.01 -10.07
CA ALA A 168 -0.48 4.08 -9.11
C ALA A 168 0.81 4.86 -9.41
N THR A 169 1.90 4.16 -9.76
CA THR A 169 3.17 4.79 -10.13
C THR A 169 3.04 5.63 -11.40
N VAL A 170 2.35 5.12 -12.43
CA VAL A 170 2.15 5.86 -13.70
C VAL A 170 1.30 7.11 -13.46
N THR A 171 0.23 6.99 -12.68
CA THR A 171 -0.66 8.12 -12.38
C THR A 171 0.01 9.16 -11.49
N GLU A 172 0.79 8.72 -10.49
CA GLU A 172 1.62 9.61 -9.67
C GLU A 172 2.63 10.35 -10.55
N PHE A 173 3.26 9.65 -11.49
CA PHE A 173 4.23 10.27 -12.39
C PHE A 173 3.62 11.41 -13.22
N THR A 174 2.49 11.15 -13.86
CA THR A 174 1.79 12.15 -14.67
C THR A 174 1.29 13.33 -13.83
N HIS A 175 0.74 13.09 -12.65
CA HIS A 175 0.20 14.19 -11.83
C HIS A 175 1.32 15.03 -11.23
N LYS A 176 2.26 14.39 -10.52
CA LYS A 176 3.29 15.07 -9.73
C LYS A 176 4.39 15.67 -10.60
N PHE A 177 5.01 14.86 -11.46
CA PHE A 177 6.19 15.30 -12.21
C PHE A 177 5.84 16.02 -13.51
N TYR A 178 4.68 15.75 -14.11
CA TYR A 178 4.27 16.43 -15.33
C TYR A 178 3.32 17.60 -15.06
N SER A 179 2.21 17.41 -14.32
CA SER A 179 1.24 18.50 -14.15
C SER A 179 1.76 19.53 -13.12
N ILE A 180 1.98 19.08 -11.87
CA ILE A 180 2.30 19.96 -10.75
C ILE A 180 3.67 20.64 -10.88
N ASP A 181 4.70 19.92 -11.32
CA ASP A 181 6.04 20.52 -11.48
C ASP A 181 6.08 21.57 -12.61
N PHE A 182 5.38 21.35 -13.72
CA PHE A 182 5.29 22.35 -14.79
C PHE A 182 4.46 23.56 -14.36
N GLU A 183 3.31 23.36 -13.71
CA GLU A 183 2.52 24.46 -13.14
C GLU A 183 3.34 25.27 -12.12
N ASN A 184 4.08 24.60 -11.23
CA ASN A 184 4.98 25.27 -10.29
C ASN A 184 6.03 26.14 -10.98
N GLN A 185 6.71 25.60 -11.99
CA GLN A 185 7.75 26.33 -12.73
C GLN A 185 7.16 27.51 -13.49
N LEU A 186 6.02 27.29 -14.13
CA LEU A 186 5.30 28.29 -14.88
C LEU A 186 4.88 29.47 -13.97
N ILE A 187 4.19 29.20 -12.86
CA ILE A 187 3.72 30.24 -11.96
C ILE A 187 4.91 31.02 -11.37
N ARG A 188 6.01 30.33 -11.05
CA ARG A 188 7.25 30.99 -10.59
C ARG A 188 7.81 31.92 -11.65
N SER A 189 7.87 31.49 -12.91
CA SER A 189 8.41 32.28 -14.03
C SER A 189 7.62 33.56 -14.34
N GLN A 190 6.31 33.54 -14.08
CA GLN A 190 5.41 34.69 -14.30
C GLN A 190 5.27 35.58 -13.05
N SER A 191 5.96 35.23 -11.97
CA SER A 191 6.03 36.01 -10.75
C SER A 191 7.42 36.64 -10.60
N ASN A 192 7.50 37.88 -10.12
CA ASN A 192 8.78 38.40 -9.62
C ASN A 192 9.24 37.44 -8.50
N GLU A 193 10.53 37.04 -8.52
CA GLU A 193 11.15 35.84 -7.90
C GLU A 193 10.79 35.44 -6.44
N ASN A 194 9.93 36.17 -5.71
CA ASN A 194 9.63 35.96 -4.30
C ASN A 194 8.13 35.87 -3.92
N GLN A 195 7.17 35.75 -4.86
CA GLN A 195 5.73 35.75 -4.50
C GLN A 195 5.10 34.37 -4.25
N LEU A 196 5.58 33.27 -4.87
CA LEU A 196 5.17 31.92 -4.47
C LEU A 196 5.95 31.49 -3.21
N ARG A 197 5.35 31.65 -2.02
CA ARG A 197 5.95 31.26 -0.73
C ARG A 197 6.34 29.78 -0.61
N LEU A 198 5.59 28.87 -1.25
CA LEU A 198 5.70 27.41 -1.17
C LEU A 198 5.51 26.81 -2.57
N SER A 199 6.06 25.61 -2.81
CA SER A 199 5.65 24.80 -3.97
C SER A 199 4.20 24.36 -3.83
N LEU A 200 3.48 24.13 -4.94
CA LEU A 200 2.09 23.68 -4.92
C LEU A 200 1.91 22.39 -4.10
N MET A 201 2.83 21.43 -4.22
CA MET A 201 2.82 20.21 -3.38
C MET A 201 2.99 20.50 -1.89
N THR A 202 3.76 21.52 -1.52
CA THR A 202 3.92 21.90 -0.12
C THR A 202 2.73 22.70 0.38
N TYR A 203 2.18 23.59 -0.45
CA TYR A 203 0.98 24.36 -0.14
C TYR A 203 -0.23 23.44 0.09
N ALA A 204 -0.35 22.43 -0.77
CA ALA A 204 -1.31 21.33 -0.67
C ALA A 204 -1.34 20.64 0.71
N THR A 205 -0.19 20.48 1.38
CA THR A 205 -0.12 19.85 2.71
C THR A 205 -0.73 20.71 3.83
N ASN A 206 -1.03 21.99 3.54
CA ASN A 206 -1.49 22.97 4.52
C ASN A 206 -2.97 23.35 4.36
N VAL A 207 -3.74 22.62 3.55
CA VAL A 207 -5.19 22.86 3.45
C VAL A 207 -5.91 22.57 4.76
N GLU A 208 -6.99 23.29 5.01
CA GLU A 208 -7.77 23.15 6.24
C GLU A 208 -8.62 21.88 6.24
N MET A 209 -8.99 21.40 5.05
CA MET A 209 -9.90 20.29 4.87
C MET A 209 -10.00 19.79 3.43
N VAL A 210 -10.44 18.54 3.28
CA VAL A 210 -10.93 17.96 2.03
C VAL A 210 -12.41 17.64 2.17
N LEU A 211 -13.24 18.16 1.27
CA LEU A 211 -14.64 17.82 1.13
C LEU A 211 -14.79 16.85 -0.04
N ALA A 212 -15.01 15.58 0.29
CA ALA A 212 -15.14 14.53 -0.70
C ALA A 212 -16.62 14.19 -0.92
N ASN A 213 -17.10 14.23 -2.16
CA ASN A 213 -18.48 13.83 -2.49
C ASN A 213 -18.67 12.30 -2.47
N ILE A 214 -17.96 11.57 -1.62
CA ILE A 214 -18.06 10.12 -1.49
C ILE A 214 -18.56 9.76 -0.10
N SER A 215 -19.17 8.57 0.04
CA SER A 215 -19.42 7.98 1.35
C SER A 215 -18.43 6.84 1.56
N PRO A 216 -17.83 6.68 2.75
CA PRO A 216 -16.99 5.52 3.07
C PRO A 216 -17.73 4.19 2.86
N ILE A 217 -19.05 4.20 3.02
CA ILE A 217 -19.93 3.05 2.79
C ILE A 217 -19.97 2.67 1.31
N PHE A 218 -19.68 3.61 0.40
CA PHE A 218 -19.63 3.45 -1.04
C PHE A 218 -18.21 3.56 -1.60
N ASP A 219 -17.20 3.19 -0.82
CA ASP A 219 -15.83 2.93 -1.29
C ASP A 219 -15.29 1.61 -0.67
N PHE A 220 -14.06 1.25 -1.00
CA PHE A 220 -13.28 0.24 -0.29
C PHE A 220 -12.74 0.81 1.03
N PRO A 221 -12.81 0.08 2.15
CA PRO A 221 -12.24 0.54 3.41
C PRO A 221 -10.76 0.87 3.25
N ALA A 222 -10.33 2.04 3.73
CA ALA A 222 -8.94 2.49 3.69
C ALA A 222 -8.64 3.41 4.89
N PRO A 223 -7.37 3.59 5.27
CA PRO A 223 -6.98 4.62 6.22
C PRO A 223 -7.30 6.00 5.64
N GLU A 224 -7.92 6.86 6.44
CA GLU A 224 -8.28 8.22 6.05
C GLU A 224 -7.89 9.23 7.13
N SER A 225 -7.69 10.48 6.71
CA SER A 225 -7.41 11.59 7.62
C SER A 225 -8.71 12.14 8.17
N THR A 226 -8.69 12.63 9.42
CA THR A 226 -9.79 13.44 9.97
C THR A 226 -9.99 14.77 9.21
N LEU A 227 -9.07 15.15 8.34
CA LEU A 227 -9.22 16.28 7.42
C LEU A 227 -10.14 15.97 6.24
N ILE A 228 -10.42 14.70 5.93
CA ILE A 228 -11.39 14.32 4.90
C ILE A 228 -12.78 14.31 5.55
N GLN A 229 -13.69 15.10 4.99
CA GLN A 229 -15.09 15.16 5.39
C GLN A 229 -15.96 14.75 4.21
N HIS A 230 -16.82 13.76 4.45
CA HIS A 230 -17.63 13.13 3.45
C HIS A 230 -18.95 13.88 3.28
N ILE A 231 -19.18 14.41 2.07
CA ILE A 231 -20.38 15.16 1.67
C ILE A 231 -21.13 14.43 0.55
N ALA A 232 -21.17 13.09 0.63
CA ALA A 232 -21.85 12.24 -0.34
C ALA A 232 -23.27 12.71 -0.65
N GLY A 233 -23.63 12.69 -1.93
CA GLY A 233 -24.98 13.04 -2.37
C GLY A 233 -25.25 14.54 -2.46
N ILE A 234 -24.23 15.40 -2.24
CA ILE A 234 -24.41 16.87 -2.39
C ILE A 234 -24.84 17.27 -3.81
N THR A 235 -24.51 16.45 -4.80
CA THR A 235 -24.86 16.62 -6.22
C THR A 235 -26.19 15.98 -6.60
N VAL A 236 -26.81 15.18 -5.73
CA VAL A 236 -28.09 14.53 -6.00
C VAL A 236 -29.21 15.54 -5.78
N ASP A 237 -29.97 15.84 -6.82
CA ASP A 237 -31.11 16.75 -6.70
C ASP A 237 -32.26 16.08 -5.93
N GLY A 238 -32.41 16.48 -4.66
CA GLY A 238 -33.47 16.01 -3.79
C GLY A 238 -34.87 16.47 -4.23
N ASN A 239 -34.99 17.54 -5.02
CA ASN A 239 -36.26 18.12 -5.45
C ASN A 239 -36.21 18.50 -6.94
N PRO A 240 -36.12 17.49 -7.83
CA PRO A 240 -36.07 17.75 -9.26
C PRO A 240 -37.37 18.40 -9.73
N MET A 241 -37.26 19.21 -10.78
CA MET A 241 -38.45 19.76 -11.47
C MET A 241 -39.39 18.62 -11.90
N PRO A 242 -40.71 18.84 -11.88
CA PRO A 242 -41.68 17.88 -12.41
C PRO A 242 -41.36 17.46 -13.84
N LEU A 243 -41.74 16.23 -14.21
CA LEU A 243 -41.63 15.77 -15.59
C LEU A 243 -42.54 16.62 -16.50
N GLU A 244 -42.05 16.94 -17.69
CA GLU A 244 -42.92 17.49 -18.74
C GLU A 244 -43.91 16.41 -19.21
N GLU A 245 -45.06 16.84 -19.75
CA GLU A 245 -46.20 15.98 -20.08
C GLU A 245 -45.81 14.75 -20.92
N ASP A 246 -45.01 14.94 -21.97
CA ASP A 246 -44.55 13.85 -22.85
C ASP A 246 -43.71 12.80 -22.10
N TRP A 247 -42.90 13.22 -21.13
CA TRP A 247 -42.09 12.32 -20.30
C TRP A 247 -42.94 11.56 -19.29
N GLU A 248 -43.92 12.23 -18.68
CA GLU A 248 -44.86 11.63 -17.75
C GLU A 248 -45.69 10.55 -18.45
N ILE A 249 -46.26 10.86 -19.63
CA ILE A 249 -47.00 9.89 -20.46
C ILE A 249 -46.12 8.68 -20.81
N LEU A 250 -44.88 8.90 -21.25
CA LEU A 250 -43.96 7.81 -21.56
C LEU A 250 -43.68 6.92 -20.34
N ALA A 251 -43.42 7.52 -19.19
CA ALA A 251 -43.10 6.83 -17.95
C ALA A 251 -44.31 6.05 -17.41
N ASP A 252 -45.51 6.61 -17.49
CA ASP A 252 -46.78 5.98 -17.08
C ASP A 252 -47.16 4.80 -17.97
N GLN A 253 -47.02 4.95 -19.29
CA GLN A 253 -47.29 3.88 -20.26
C GLN A 253 -46.32 2.70 -20.15
N SER A 254 -45.14 2.92 -19.57
CA SER A 254 -44.13 1.89 -19.33
C SER A 254 -44.50 0.99 -18.13
N VAL A 255 -45.66 0.32 -18.20
CA VAL A 255 -46.28 -0.43 -17.08
C VAL A 255 -45.44 -1.61 -16.58
N HIS A 256 -44.65 -2.24 -17.45
CA HIS A 256 -43.69 -3.28 -17.07
C HIS A 256 -42.34 -2.72 -16.61
N GLY A 257 -42.22 -1.40 -16.57
CA GLY A 257 -41.05 -0.68 -16.15
C GLY A 257 -40.20 -0.15 -17.31
N PHE A 258 -39.30 0.77 -16.99
CA PHE A 258 -38.31 1.30 -17.91
C PHE A 258 -36.91 1.34 -17.32
N VAL A 259 -35.92 1.25 -18.20
CA VAL A 259 -34.48 1.32 -17.91
C VAL A 259 -33.89 2.52 -18.65
N LEU A 260 -33.09 3.31 -17.94
CA LEU A 260 -32.36 4.43 -18.53
C LEU A 260 -31.02 3.94 -19.10
N ILE A 261 -30.59 4.45 -20.26
CA ILE A 261 -29.28 4.17 -20.84
C ILE A 261 -28.58 5.50 -21.08
N THR A 262 -27.53 5.77 -20.30
CA THR A 262 -26.80 7.03 -20.31
C THR A 262 -25.35 6.86 -19.87
N PHE A 263 -24.43 7.28 -20.74
CA PHE A 263 -22.98 7.24 -20.50
C PHE A 263 -22.41 8.60 -20.07
N GLY A 264 -23.28 9.47 -19.53
CA GLY A 264 -22.90 10.78 -19.00
C GLY A 264 -22.93 11.90 -20.04
N SER A 265 -22.39 13.06 -19.69
CA SER A 265 -22.30 14.24 -20.57
C SER A 265 -21.14 14.14 -21.56
N ILE A 266 -20.03 13.54 -21.12
CA ILE A 266 -18.79 13.47 -21.90
C ILE A 266 -18.85 12.33 -22.90
N ALA A 267 -19.18 11.11 -22.50
CA ALA A 267 -19.19 9.95 -23.40
C ALA A 267 -20.52 9.83 -24.16
N LYS A 268 -20.44 10.01 -25.48
CA LYS A 268 -21.57 9.90 -26.41
C LYS A 268 -21.93 8.45 -26.66
N THR A 269 -23.22 8.13 -26.59
CA THR A 269 -23.73 6.79 -26.95
C THR A 269 -23.65 6.57 -28.46
N SER A 270 -23.77 7.63 -29.26
CA SER A 270 -23.69 7.56 -30.72
C SER A 270 -22.34 7.08 -31.27
N GLU A 271 -21.28 7.22 -30.47
CA GLU A 271 -19.91 6.80 -30.81
C GLU A 271 -19.60 5.36 -30.34
N MET A 272 -20.60 4.66 -29.77
CA MET A 272 -20.42 3.30 -29.30
C MET A 272 -20.05 2.36 -30.47
N PRO A 273 -19.00 1.53 -30.35
CA PRO A 273 -18.63 0.58 -31.38
C PRO A 273 -19.79 -0.33 -31.79
N ARG A 274 -19.89 -0.59 -33.11
CA ARG A 274 -21.02 -1.31 -33.70
C ARG A 274 -21.25 -2.68 -33.03
N ASN A 275 -20.20 -3.42 -32.71
CA ASN A 275 -20.30 -4.72 -32.04
C ASN A 275 -20.96 -4.63 -30.66
N ILE A 276 -20.61 -3.61 -29.86
CA ILE A 276 -21.21 -3.38 -28.54
C ILE A 276 -22.67 -2.94 -28.72
N TRP A 277 -22.91 -1.99 -29.63
CA TRP A 277 -24.24 -1.46 -29.88
C TRP A 277 -25.23 -2.51 -30.40
N GLU A 278 -24.82 -3.35 -31.36
CA GLU A 278 -25.66 -4.46 -31.83
C GLU A 278 -25.94 -5.47 -30.71
N SER A 279 -24.93 -5.80 -29.89
CA SER A 279 -25.11 -6.70 -28.75
C SER A 279 -26.13 -6.17 -27.74
N LEU A 280 -26.06 -4.87 -27.43
CA LEU A 280 -27.02 -4.20 -26.54
C LEU A 280 -28.43 -4.17 -27.14
N LYS A 281 -28.57 -3.88 -28.45
CA LYS A 281 -29.89 -3.93 -29.14
C LYS A 281 -30.51 -5.32 -29.14
N VAL A 282 -29.72 -6.37 -29.37
CA VAL A 282 -30.20 -7.75 -29.30
C VAL A 282 -30.71 -8.07 -27.90
N ALA A 283 -29.98 -7.66 -26.86
CA ALA A 283 -30.40 -7.85 -25.49
C ALA A 283 -31.69 -7.08 -25.15
N MET A 284 -31.78 -5.80 -25.49
CA MET A 284 -32.99 -5.00 -25.25
C MET A 284 -34.23 -5.61 -25.93
N ARG A 285 -34.10 -6.14 -27.15
CA ARG A 285 -35.20 -6.82 -27.86
C ARG A 285 -35.66 -8.12 -27.21
N ALA A 286 -34.83 -8.75 -26.38
CA ALA A 286 -35.24 -9.92 -25.61
C ALA A 286 -36.24 -9.55 -24.51
N PHE A 287 -36.19 -8.32 -23.98
CA PHE A 287 -37.08 -7.80 -22.94
C PHE A 287 -38.18 -6.90 -23.52
N LYS A 288 -38.99 -7.44 -24.45
CA LYS A 288 -39.98 -6.68 -25.24
C LYS A 288 -40.98 -5.84 -24.44
N GLN A 289 -41.25 -6.22 -23.19
CA GLN A 289 -42.19 -5.54 -22.31
C GLN A 289 -41.58 -4.31 -21.63
N VAL A 290 -40.26 -4.27 -21.46
CA VAL A 290 -39.53 -3.19 -20.78
C VAL A 290 -39.14 -2.12 -21.80
N VAL A 291 -39.37 -0.85 -21.45
CA VAL A 291 -38.97 0.30 -22.26
C VAL A 291 -37.55 0.73 -21.94
N PHE A 292 -36.73 0.95 -22.95
CA PHE A 292 -35.36 1.45 -22.81
C PHE A 292 -35.26 2.89 -23.31
N ILE A 293 -34.99 3.83 -22.41
CA ILE A 293 -34.82 5.24 -22.74
C ILE A 293 -33.34 5.52 -22.93
N VAL A 294 -32.92 5.79 -24.17
CA VAL A 294 -31.52 5.90 -24.59
C VAL A 294 -31.17 7.34 -24.88
N LYS A 295 -30.20 7.87 -24.12
CA LYS A 295 -29.55 9.13 -24.48
C LYS A 295 -28.68 8.90 -25.71
N TYR A 296 -29.02 9.54 -26.83
CA TYR A 296 -28.40 9.39 -28.14
C TYR A 296 -28.32 10.74 -28.85
N GLU A 297 -27.09 11.18 -29.12
CA GLU A 297 -26.79 12.56 -29.51
C GLU A 297 -27.31 12.97 -30.90
N ASN A 298 -27.60 12.02 -31.79
CA ASN A 298 -27.98 12.28 -33.19
C ASN A 298 -29.50 12.37 -33.44
N THR A 299 -30.32 12.62 -32.41
CA THR A 299 -31.80 12.51 -32.46
C THR A 299 -32.55 13.80 -32.82
N GLY A 300 -31.87 14.91 -33.15
CA GLY A 300 -32.53 16.19 -33.45
C GLY A 300 -32.92 16.98 -32.19
N ASN A 301 -34.05 17.68 -32.18
CA ASN A 301 -34.49 18.58 -31.09
C ASN A 301 -34.76 17.85 -29.76
N ARG A 302 -34.65 18.55 -28.62
CA ARG A 302 -34.74 18.01 -27.24
C ARG A 302 -36.05 17.28 -26.89
N THR A 303 -37.12 17.56 -27.61
CA THR A 303 -38.46 16.97 -27.40
C THR A 303 -38.81 15.89 -28.42
N ALA A 304 -37.95 15.63 -29.41
CA ALA A 304 -38.22 14.63 -30.43
C ALA A 304 -37.81 13.24 -29.91
N PHE A 305 -38.79 12.44 -29.54
CA PHE A 305 -38.58 11.02 -29.28
C PHE A 305 -38.54 10.25 -30.60
N GLU A 306 -37.45 9.55 -30.85
CA GLU A 306 -37.43 8.52 -31.89
C GLU A 306 -37.70 7.15 -31.24
N ARG A 307 -38.85 6.54 -31.53
CA ARG A 307 -39.21 5.23 -31.00
C ARG A 307 -38.92 4.13 -32.01
N ARG A 308 -38.19 3.09 -31.59
CA ARG A 308 -37.94 1.87 -32.38
C ARG A 308 -38.13 0.66 -31.47
N ASP A 309 -39.11 -0.18 -31.77
CA ASP A 309 -39.49 -1.31 -30.91
C ASP A 309 -39.78 -0.82 -29.46
N ASN A 310 -39.08 -1.41 -28.48
CA ASN A 310 -39.11 -1.04 -27.07
C ASN A 310 -38.01 -0.04 -26.66
N MET A 311 -37.38 0.64 -27.62
CA MET A 311 -36.35 1.65 -27.41
C MET A 311 -36.87 3.04 -27.74
N VAL A 312 -36.55 4.03 -26.90
CA VAL A 312 -36.87 5.45 -27.09
C VAL A 312 -35.58 6.25 -27.08
N PHE A 313 -35.25 6.88 -28.20
CA PHE A 313 -34.03 7.66 -28.36
C PHE A 313 -34.30 9.16 -28.18
N THR A 314 -33.41 9.83 -27.46
CA THR A 314 -33.49 11.27 -27.16
C THR A 314 -32.10 11.87 -26.95
N ASN A 315 -31.88 13.15 -27.19
CA ASN A 315 -30.60 13.81 -26.92
C ASN A 315 -30.42 14.17 -25.42
N TRP A 316 -31.49 14.14 -24.64
CA TRP A 316 -31.51 14.58 -23.25
C TRP A 316 -32.53 13.79 -22.41
N ILE A 317 -32.13 13.39 -21.20
CA ILE A 317 -32.99 12.66 -20.26
C ILE A 317 -33.14 13.53 -19.00
N PRO A 318 -34.37 13.84 -18.53
CA PRO A 318 -34.60 14.41 -17.20
C PRO A 318 -34.37 13.34 -16.12
N GLN A 319 -33.09 12.97 -15.95
CA GLN A 319 -32.63 11.75 -15.28
C GLN A 319 -33.21 11.61 -13.86
N MET A 320 -33.02 12.59 -12.99
CA MET A 320 -33.49 12.53 -11.61
C MET A 320 -35.02 12.45 -11.49
N ALA A 321 -35.76 13.19 -12.31
CA ALA A 321 -37.22 13.16 -12.28
C ALA A 321 -37.75 11.79 -12.73
N LEU A 322 -37.16 11.19 -13.77
CA LEU A 322 -37.51 9.84 -14.22
C LEU A 322 -37.10 8.76 -13.22
N MET A 323 -35.93 8.89 -12.56
CA MET A 323 -35.47 7.92 -11.56
C MET A 323 -36.39 7.85 -10.33
N LYS A 324 -37.11 8.94 -10.02
CA LYS A 324 -38.12 8.96 -8.95
C LYS A 324 -39.45 8.33 -9.36
N HIS A 325 -39.67 8.05 -10.64
CA HIS A 325 -40.92 7.49 -11.12
C HIS A 325 -41.10 6.03 -10.67
N ARG A 326 -42.33 5.63 -10.34
CA ARG A 326 -42.66 4.27 -9.83
C ARG A 326 -42.27 3.13 -10.78
N ASN A 327 -42.27 3.40 -12.08
CA ASN A 327 -41.93 2.44 -13.14
C ASN A 327 -40.43 2.39 -13.47
N TYR A 328 -39.59 3.22 -12.86
CA TYR A 328 -38.14 3.13 -13.03
C TYR A 328 -37.61 1.80 -12.43
N ARG A 329 -36.75 1.10 -13.18
CA ARG A 329 -36.19 -0.20 -12.77
C ARG A 329 -34.68 -0.18 -12.57
N GLY A 330 -33.94 0.64 -13.30
CA GLY A 330 -32.49 0.73 -13.18
C GLY A 330 -31.87 1.49 -14.35
N VAL A 331 -30.54 1.61 -14.32
CA VAL A 331 -29.78 2.36 -15.32
C VAL A 331 -28.61 1.56 -15.87
N ILE A 332 -28.38 1.64 -17.17
CA ILE A 332 -27.14 1.22 -17.83
C ILE A 332 -26.26 2.47 -17.97
N THR A 333 -25.09 2.45 -17.36
CA THR A 333 -24.20 3.61 -17.32
C THR A 333 -22.72 3.25 -17.32
N HIS A 334 -21.89 4.21 -17.68
CA HIS A 334 -20.45 4.16 -17.52
C HIS A 334 -19.97 4.10 -16.06
N GLY A 335 -20.82 4.37 -15.06
CA GLY A 335 -20.39 4.38 -13.65
C GLY A 335 -19.77 5.71 -13.20
N GLY A 336 -20.07 6.81 -13.89
CA GLY A 336 -19.80 8.16 -13.39
C GLY A 336 -20.48 8.39 -12.04
N TRP A 337 -19.74 8.99 -11.10
CA TRP A 337 -20.10 8.99 -9.69
C TRP A 337 -21.45 9.65 -9.37
N SER A 338 -21.82 10.74 -10.07
CA SER A 338 -23.14 11.37 -9.90
C SER A 338 -24.28 10.40 -10.22
N THR A 339 -24.27 9.75 -11.39
CA THR A 339 -25.31 8.76 -11.77
C THR A 339 -25.36 7.59 -10.78
N VAL A 340 -24.20 7.16 -10.26
CA VAL A 340 -24.12 6.12 -9.22
C VAL A 340 -24.86 6.55 -7.96
N LEU A 341 -24.58 7.73 -7.43
CA LEU A 341 -25.26 8.27 -6.24
C LEU A 341 -26.76 8.48 -6.46
N GLU A 342 -27.15 8.95 -7.65
CA GLU A 342 -28.55 9.14 -8.03
C GLU A 342 -29.32 7.80 -8.05
N SER A 343 -28.74 6.74 -8.59
CA SER A 343 -29.37 5.41 -8.61
C SER A 343 -29.45 4.79 -7.21
N ILE A 344 -28.40 4.93 -6.39
CA ILE A 344 -28.39 4.47 -5.00
C ILE A 344 -29.43 5.23 -4.19
N SER A 345 -29.52 6.56 -4.34
CA SER A 345 -30.51 7.39 -3.66
C SER A 345 -31.95 6.93 -3.94
N ASN A 346 -32.23 6.49 -5.17
CA ASN A 346 -33.54 5.94 -5.57
C ASN A 346 -33.69 4.43 -5.33
N GLY A 347 -32.69 3.76 -4.72
CA GLY A 347 -32.76 2.35 -4.35
C GLY A 347 -32.90 1.39 -5.53
N ARG A 348 -32.34 1.73 -6.70
CA ARG A 348 -32.39 0.89 -7.90
C ARG A 348 -31.02 0.36 -8.33
N PRO A 349 -30.95 -0.89 -8.82
CA PRO A 349 -29.72 -1.47 -9.31
C PRO A 349 -29.26 -0.88 -10.65
N MET A 350 -28.01 -1.17 -11.01
CA MET A 350 -27.36 -0.61 -12.20
C MET A 350 -26.64 -1.68 -13.02
N ILE A 351 -26.48 -1.43 -14.32
CA ILE A 351 -25.51 -2.11 -15.18
C ILE A 351 -24.38 -1.13 -15.46
N LEU A 352 -23.15 -1.52 -15.14
CA LEU A 352 -21.98 -0.67 -15.14
C LEU A 352 -21.01 -1.12 -16.22
N MET A 353 -20.84 -0.29 -17.25
CA MET A 353 -19.87 -0.52 -18.32
C MET A 353 -18.80 0.58 -18.29
N PRO A 354 -17.76 0.45 -17.46
CA PRO A 354 -16.81 1.52 -17.25
C PRO A 354 -16.02 1.85 -18.51
N LEU A 355 -15.91 3.15 -18.79
CA LEU A 355 -15.27 3.65 -20.02
C LEU A 355 -13.85 4.16 -19.79
N PHE A 356 -13.57 4.95 -18.77
CA PHE A 356 -12.26 5.56 -18.52
C PHE A 356 -12.23 6.16 -17.11
N ALA A 357 -11.11 6.72 -16.68
CA ALA A 357 -11.01 7.42 -15.40
C ALA A 357 -11.45 6.57 -14.19
N ASP A 358 -12.15 7.20 -13.26
CA ASP A 358 -12.68 6.64 -12.02
C ASP A 358 -13.80 5.63 -12.22
N HIS A 359 -14.36 5.53 -13.43
CA HIS A 359 -15.46 4.62 -13.75
C HIS A 359 -15.15 3.18 -13.37
N PHE A 360 -13.90 2.73 -13.56
CA PHE A 360 -13.48 1.36 -13.24
C PHE A 360 -13.58 1.06 -11.74
N LYS A 361 -13.01 1.95 -10.90
CA LYS A 361 -13.08 1.83 -9.45
C LYS A 361 -14.53 1.93 -8.98
N ASN A 362 -15.28 2.93 -9.46
CA ASN A 362 -16.69 3.10 -9.10
C ASN A 362 -17.51 1.85 -9.44
N ALA A 363 -17.41 1.35 -10.68
CA ALA A 363 -18.13 0.15 -11.10
C ALA A 363 -17.76 -1.07 -10.24
N ARG A 364 -16.49 -1.22 -9.88
CA ARG A 364 -16.03 -2.33 -9.07
C ARG A 364 -16.55 -2.25 -7.63
N VAL A 365 -16.54 -1.08 -7.02
CA VAL A 365 -17.10 -0.86 -5.68
C VAL A 365 -18.59 -1.22 -5.62
N ILE A 366 -19.38 -0.74 -6.59
CA ILE A 366 -20.83 -1.00 -6.63
C ILE A 366 -21.13 -2.49 -6.82
N THR A 367 -20.36 -3.16 -7.68
CA THR A 367 -20.58 -4.58 -7.97
C THR A 367 -20.21 -5.47 -6.78
N GLU A 368 -19.12 -5.16 -6.07
CA GLU A 368 -18.76 -5.85 -4.81
C GLU A 368 -19.81 -5.65 -3.70
N LYS A 369 -20.55 -4.54 -3.73
CA LYS A 369 -21.66 -4.28 -2.78
C LYS A 369 -22.98 -4.92 -3.20
N GLY A 370 -23.04 -5.58 -4.36
CA GLY A 370 -24.25 -6.22 -4.89
C GLY A 370 -25.29 -5.24 -5.45
N LEU A 371 -24.87 -4.03 -5.79
CA LEU A 371 -25.74 -2.93 -6.25
C LEU A 371 -25.87 -2.85 -7.77
N GLY A 372 -25.13 -3.69 -8.49
CA GLY A 372 -25.17 -3.72 -9.93
C GLY A 372 -24.29 -4.79 -10.56
N VAL A 373 -24.35 -4.87 -11.89
CA VAL A 373 -23.61 -5.85 -12.69
C VAL A 373 -22.52 -5.14 -13.49
N TYR A 374 -21.30 -5.67 -13.42
CA TYR A 374 -20.16 -5.18 -14.19
C TYR A 374 -20.20 -5.74 -15.61
N VAL A 375 -20.07 -4.88 -16.62
CA VAL A 375 -19.96 -5.27 -18.02
C VAL A 375 -18.62 -4.77 -18.56
N ASP A 376 -17.71 -5.70 -18.83
CA ASP A 376 -16.45 -5.37 -19.47
C ASP A 376 -16.68 -5.07 -20.96
N LYS A 377 -16.47 -3.80 -21.34
CA LYS A 377 -16.59 -3.34 -22.72
C LYS A 377 -15.67 -4.07 -23.70
N MET A 378 -14.55 -4.62 -23.22
CA MET A 378 -13.55 -5.29 -24.08
C MET A 378 -13.97 -6.70 -24.48
N SER A 379 -14.90 -7.32 -23.74
CA SER A 379 -15.30 -8.73 -23.92
C SER A 379 -16.82 -8.93 -24.05
N VAL A 380 -17.56 -7.85 -24.30
CA VAL A 380 -19.04 -7.85 -24.29
C VAL A 380 -19.66 -8.53 -25.52
N ARG A 381 -20.73 -9.29 -25.25
CA ARG A 381 -21.59 -9.95 -26.23
C ARG A 381 -23.06 -9.79 -25.84
N ALA A 382 -23.98 -10.20 -26.71
CA ALA A 382 -25.42 -10.07 -26.45
C ALA A 382 -25.87 -10.81 -25.18
N ASP A 383 -25.36 -12.02 -24.96
CA ASP A 383 -25.59 -12.83 -23.75
C ASP A 383 -25.12 -12.15 -22.47
N THR A 384 -24.01 -11.39 -22.52
CA THR A 384 -23.54 -10.58 -21.38
C THR A 384 -24.59 -9.56 -20.96
N PHE A 385 -25.18 -8.83 -21.91
CA PHE A 385 -26.22 -7.84 -21.61
C PHE A 385 -27.55 -8.49 -21.22
N VAL A 386 -27.92 -9.61 -21.84
CA VAL A 386 -29.13 -10.36 -21.46
C VAL A 386 -29.02 -10.82 -20.00
N HIS A 387 -27.88 -11.37 -19.61
CA HIS A 387 -27.63 -11.77 -18.23
C HIS A 387 -27.65 -10.58 -17.27
N ALA A 388 -27.00 -9.47 -17.63
CA ALA A 388 -26.99 -8.26 -16.82
C ALA A 388 -28.39 -7.66 -16.64
N LEU A 389 -29.20 -7.61 -17.70
CA LEU A 389 -30.59 -7.15 -17.65
C LEU A 389 -31.46 -8.08 -16.81
N SER A 390 -31.37 -9.39 -17.01
CA SER A 390 -32.13 -10.35 -16.19
C SER A 390 -31.74 -10.24 -14.71
N SER A 391 -30.45 -10.02 -14.41
CA SER A 391 -29.99 -9.83 -13.03
C SER A 391 -30.61 -8.60 -12.36
N ILE A 392 -30.74 -7.46 -13.06
CA ILE A 392 -31.29 -6.25 -12.44
C ILE A 392 -32.82 -6.15 -12.51
N LEU A 393 -33.46 -6.90 -13.41
CA LEU A 393 -34.91 -6.88 -13.63
C LEU A 393 -35.64 -8.02 -12.91
N ASP A 394 -35.02 -9.20 -12.83
CA ASP A 394 -35.68 -10.44 -12.39
C ASP A 394 -35.13 -10.98 -11.05
N ASP A 395 -33.90 -10.61 -10.65
CA ASP A 395 -33.28 -11.06 -9.39
C ASP A 395 -33.45 -10.01 -8.27
N ASP A 396 -34.41 -10.29 -7.38
CA ASP A 396 -34.73 -9.44 -6.23
C ASP A 396 -33.54 -9.15 -5.32
N ARG A 397 -32.46 -9.95 -5.35
CA ARG A 397 -31.27 -9.67 -4.53
C ARG A 397 -30.67 -8.30 -4.85
N TYR A 398 -30.59 -7.93 -6.13
CA TYR A 398 -30.06 -6.62 -6.54
C TYR A 398 -30.98 -5.48 -6.09
N LEU A 399 -32.29 -5.65 -6.23
CA LEU A 399 -33.26 -4.64 -5.79
C LEU A 399 -33.22 -4.46 -4.27
N ASN A 400 -33.31 -5.55 -3.52
CA ASN A 400 -33.31 -5.55 -2.05
C ASN A 400 -32.01 -4.92 -1.50
N GLN A 401 -30.87 -5.27 -2.11
CA GLN A 401 -29.58 -4.69 -1.74
C GLN A 401 -29.53 -3.19 -2.05
N SER A 402 -30.00 -2.76 -3.22
CA SER A 402 -30.06 -1.33 -3.57
C SER A 402 -30.98 -0.53 -2.65
N GLN A 403 -32.13 -1.06 -2.27
CA GLN A 403 -33.02 -0.42 -1.28
C GLN A 403 -32.37 -0.32 0.10
N LYS A 404 -31.66 -1.37 0.54
CA LYS A 404 -30.91 -1.35 1.80
C LYS A 404 -29.85 -0.25 1.83
N TYR A 405 -29.07 -0.11 0.76
CA TYR A 405 -28.06 0.94 0.68
C TYR A 405 -28.63 2.34 0.45
N SER A 406 -29.78 2.45 -0.22
CA SER A 406 -30.54 3.71 -0.29
C SER A 406 -30.91 4.20 1.11
N ALA A 407 -31.48 3.33 1.94
CA ALA A 407 -31.80 3.65 3.33
C ALA A 407 -30.54 4.06 4.12
N LEU A 408 -29.42 3.38 3.90
CA LEU A 408 -28.14 3.69 4.55
C LEU A 408 -27.54 5.03 4.09
N LEU A 409 -27.72 5.41 2.82
CA LEU A 409 -27.31 6.74 2.33
C LEU A 409 -28.16 7.85 2.92
N GLN A 410 -29.45 7.59 3.16
CA GLN A 410 -30.40 8.55 3.74
C GLN A 410 -30.27 8.64 5.27
N ASP A 411 -29.71 7.61 5.93
CA ASP A 411 -29.44 7.55 7.37
C ASP A 411 -28.27 8.46 7.77
N THR A 412 -28.52 9.77 7.72
CA THR A 412 -27.55 10.80 8.09
C THR A 412 -28.03 11.55 9.32
N VAL A 413 -27.16 11.67 10.34
CA VAL A 413 -27.47 12.37 11.59
C VAL A 413 -27.70 13.87 11.38
N ILE A 414 -27.02 14.44 10.38
CA ILE A 414 -27.10 15.85 10.01
C ILE A 414 -27.36 15.91 8.51
N PRO A 415 -28.37 16.67 8.03
CA PRO A 415 -28.59 16.86 6.61
C PRO A 415 -27.33 17.38 5.89
N THR A 416 -27.00 16.83 4.71
CA THR A 416 -25.76 17.13 3.98
C THR A 416 -25.49 18.62 3.79
N HIS A 417 -26.53 19.43 3.55
CA HIS A 417 -26.39 20.88 3.39
C HIS A 417 -25.92 21.58 4.68
N GLN A 418 -26.48 21.21 5.84
CA GLN A 418 -26.07 21.75 7.14
C GLN A 418 -24.67 21.28 7.50
N PHE A 419 -24.39 20.00 7.24
CA PHE A 419 -23.08 19.43 7.46
C PHE A 419 -22.02 20.20 6.66
N PHE A 420 -22.23 20.37 5.35
CA PHE A 420 -21.34 21.14 4.47
C PHE A 420 -21.06 22.55 5.00
N VAL A 421 -22.10 23.36 5.29
CA VAL A 421 -21.92 24.73 5.78
C VAL A 421 -21.25 24.78 7.15
N SER A 422 -21.61 23.87 8.06
CA SER A 422 -21.01 23.80 9.40
C SER A 422 -19.52 23.47 9.33
N THR A 423 -19.15 22.65 8.35
CA THR A 423 -17.81 22.15 8.10
C THR A 423 -16.93 23.23 7.48
N VAL A 424 -17.44 23.98 6.50
CA VAL A 424 -16.78 25.20 5.96
C VAL A 424 -16.54 26.22 7.07
N ASN A 425 -17.56 26.52 7.88
CA ASN A 425 -17.42 27.43 9.03
C ASN A 425 -16.36 26.97 10.04
N ARG A 426 -16.23 25.65 10.22
CA ARG A 426 -15.20 25.08 11.10
C ARG A 426 -13.80 25.25 10.51
N ALA A 427 -13.64 25.11 9.19
CA ALA A 427 -12.38 25.37 8.51
C ALA A 427 -11.93 26.83 8.70
N VAL A 428 -12.83 27.79 8.48
CA VAL A 428 -12.56 29.24 8.69
C VAL A 428 -12.16 29.56 10.13
N ARG A 429 -12.82 28.96 11.12
CA ARG A 429 -12.45 29.16 12.53
C ARG A 429 -11.08 28.56 12.87
N ARG A 430 -10.68 27.50 12.17
CA ARG A 430 -9.40 26.80 12.39
C ARG A 430 -8.23 27.52 11.75
N SER A 431 -8.36 28.03 10.52
CA SER A 431 -7.31 28.78 9.83
C SER A 431 -6.83 29.97 10.67
N ARG A 432 -7.78 30.73 11.22
CA ARG A 432 -7.53 31.86 12.14
C ARG A 432 -6.82 31.48 13.47
N ARG A 433 -6.67 30.18 13.78
CA ARG A 433 -6.07 29.66 15.03
C ARG A 433 -4.89 28.73 14.72
N SER A 434 -3.69 29.27 14.61
CA SER A 434 -2.49 28.53 14.17
C SER A 434 -2.17 27.24 14.97
N HIS A 435 -2.53 27.16 16.25
CA HIS A 435 -2.31 25.97 17.08
C HIS A 435 -3.23 24.79 16.69
N TRP A 436 -4.46 25.04 16.23
CA TRP A 436 -5.39 23.97 15.80
C TRP A 436 -4.92 23.35 14.49
N LYS A 437 -4.42 24.18 13.56
CA LYS A 437 -3.85 23.73 12.29
C LYS A 437 -2.67 22.78 12.50
N LYS A 438 -1.78 23.10 13.45
CA LYS A 438 -0.64 22.24 13.81
C LYS A 438 -1.05 20.94 14.49
N ALA A 439 -2.16 20.91 15.24
CA ALA A 439 -2.60 19.75 16.00
C ALA A 439 -3.12 18.60 15.13
N LEU A 440 -3.70 18.91 13.95
CA LEU A 440 -4.27 17.90 13.04
C LEU A 440 -3.32 17.48 11.92
N ARG A 441 -2.17 18.16 11.77
CA ARG A 441 -1.17 17.83 10.74
C ARG A 441 -0.35 16.60 11.17
N PRO A 442 -0.36 15.51 10.40
CA PRO A 442 0.41 14.32 10.73
C PRO A 442 1.92 14.59 10.80
N LYS A 443 2.59 14.07 11.84
CA LYS A 443 4.03 14.29 12.07
C LYS A 443 4.95 13.56 11.11
N HIS A 444 4.50 12.46 10.51
CA HIS A 444 5.33 11.75 9.51
C HIS A 444 5.65 12.63 8.29
N LEU A 445 4.86 13.69 8.01
CA LEU A 445 5.17 14.67 6.96
C LEU A 445 6.49 15.43 7.22
N ASP A 446 6.95 15.47 8.46
CA ASP A 446 8.22 16.11 8.86
C ASP A 446 9.43 15.15 8.77
N LEU A 447 9.19 13.84 8.57
CA LEU A 447 10.24 12.82 8.48
C LEU A 447 10.76 12.69 7.04
N ASN A 448 12.03 12.32 6.89
CA ASN A 448 12.61 11.96 5.59
C ASN A 448 12.26 10.51 5.18
N LEU A 449 12.57 10.12 3.93
CA LEU A 449 12.21 8.81 3.40
C LEU A 449 12.82 7.64 4.22
N PHE A 450 14.06 7.77 4.68
CA PHE A 450 14.73 6.73 5.48
C PHE A 450 14.04 6.47 6.81
N GLN A 451 13.70 7.56 7.52
CA GLN A 451 12.96 7.49 8.79
C GLN A 451 11.54 6.96 8.60
N ARG A 452 10.85 7.38 7.53
CA ARG A 452 9.48 6.91 7.23
C ARG A 452 9.41 5.43 6.93
N LEU A 453 10.43 4.90 6.26
CA LEU A 453 10.51 3.49 5.88
C LEU A 453 11.26 2.64 6.92
N HIS A 454 11.68 3.23 8.04
CA HIS A 454 12.49 2.58 9.07
C HIS A 454 13.79 1.94 8.52
N LEU A 455 14.33 2.48 7.42
CA LEU A 455 15.59 1.99 6.84
C LEU A 455 16.78 2.32 7.74
N ASP A 456 16.68 3.40 8.52
CA ASP A 456 17.62 3.75 9.57
C ASP A 456 17.68 2.68 10.68
N LEU A 457 16.54 2.09 11.05
CA LEU A 457 16.49 0.96 11.98
C LEU A 457 17.09 -0.32 11.38
N LEU A 458 16.86 -0.59 10.09
CA LEU A 458 17.48 -1.73 9.41
C LEU A 458 19.00 -1.62 9.39
N LEU A 459 19.55 -0.40 9.23
CA LEU A 459 20.99 -0.18 9.34
C LEU A 459 21.52 -0.54 10.73
N VAL A 460 20.78 -0.24 11.79
CA VAL A 460 21.13 -0.67 13.16
C VAL A 460 21.10 -2.19 13.30
N VAL A 461 20.06 -2.86 12.79
CA VAL A 461 19.96 -4.34 12.84
C VAL A 461 21.07 -5.02 12.04
N VAL A 462 21.43 -4.47 10.87
CA VAL A 462 22.53 -4.99 10.03
C VAL A 462 23.89 -4.72 10.69
N ALA A 463 24.07 -3.55 11.31
CA ALA A 463 25.28 -3.22 12.06
C ALA A 463 25.42 -4.01 13.38
N LEU A 464 24.33 -4.55 13.91
CA LEU A 464 24.30 -5.42 15.09
C LEU A 464 24.47 -6.92 14.76
N ARG A 465 24.87 -7.29 13.54
CA ARG A 465 25.38 -8.65 13.30
C ARG A 465 26.63 -8.84 14.16
N CYS A 466 26.55 -9.73 15.15
CA CYS A 466 27.64 -10.09 16.04
C CYS A 466 28.87 -10.54 15.23
N ASP A 467 30.04 -9.97 15.55
CA ASP A 467 31.38 -10.39 15.09
C ASP A 467 31.78 -11.76 15.72
N GLY A 468 30.92 -12.76 15.62
CA GLY A 468 31.15 -14.13 16.12
C GLY A 468 31.33 -15.13 14.98
N LEU A 469 31.47 -16.40 15.35
CA LEU A 469 31.66 -17.49 14.38
C LEU A 469 30.46 -17.58 13.40
N THR A 470 30.72 -18.03 12.18
CA THR A 470 29.69 -18.37 11.20
C THR A 470 29.00 -19.68 11.55
N ASP A 471 27.78 -19.91 11.03
CA ASP A 471 27.07 -21.19 11.26
C ASP A 471 27.87 -22.42 10.77
N SER A 472 28.69 -22.26 9.73
CA SER A 472 29.61 -23.30 9.26
C SER A 472 30.73 -23.62 10.25
N GLU A 473 31.28 -22.62 10.91
CA GLU A 473 32.34 -22.79 11.93
C GLU A 473 31.77 -23.40 13.21
N ARG A 474 30.58 -22.95 13.64
CA ARG A 474 29.86 -23.54 14.78
C ARG A 474 29.59 -25.03 14.55
N GLN A 475 29.12 -25.39 13.37
CA GLN A 475 28.88 -26.80 13.02
C GLN A 475 30.19 -27.61 13.02
N TYR A 476 31.27 -27.03 12.48
CA TYR A 476 32.58 -27.67 12.46
C TYR A 476 33.12 -27.98 13.87
N VAL A 477 32.97 -27.04 14.81
CA VAL A 477 33.33 -27.25 16.23
C VAL A 477 32.60 -28.47 16.80
N VAL A 478 31.28 -28.53 16.63
CA VAL A 478 30.46 -29.65 17.14
C VAL A 478 30.86 -30.97 16.49
N ASP A 479 31.05 -30.97 15.18
CA ASP A 479 31.36 -32.18 14.42
C ASP A 479 32.72 -32.76 14.84
N LEU A 480 33.74 -31.91 14.99
CA LEU A 480 35.08 -32.36 15.39
C LEU A 480 35.10 -32.87 16.84
N HIS A 481 34.47 -32.16 17.79
CA HIS A 481 34.34 -32.64 19.17
C HIS A 481 33.62 -34.00 19.24
N ASN A 482 32.52 -34.14 18.50
CA ASN A 482 31.75 -35.39 18.48
C ASN A 482 32.48 -36.52 17.74
N GLN A 483 33.29 -36.22 16.72
CA GLN A 483 34.15 -37.21 16.07
C GLN A 483 35.15 -37.81 17.07
N PHE A 484 35.84 -36.97 17.83
CA PHE A 484 36.79 -37.40 18.85
C PHE A 484 36.13 -38.21 19.97
N ARG A 485 35.02 -37.71 20.52
CA ARG A 485 34.25 -38.42 21.56
C ARG A 485 33.68 -39.73 21.08
N SER A 486 33.23 -39.82 19.82
CA SER A 486 32.73 -41.06 19.22
C SER A 486 33.83 -42.11 19.14
N GLN A 487 35.03 -41.74 18.68
CA GLN A 487 36.18 -42.66 18.64
C GLN A 487 36.51 -43.18 20.04
N MET A 488 36.49 -42.31 21.05
CA MET A 488 36.69 -42.71 22.43
C MET A 488 35.58 -43.63 22.95
N ALA A 489 34.32 -43.26 22.75
CA ALA A 489 33.18 -44.01 23.27
C ALA A 489 33.10 -45.42 22.67
N LEU A 490 33.52 -45.59 21.42
CA LEU A 490 33.62 -46.87 20.74
C LEU A 490 34.88 -47.67 21.08
N GLY A 491 35.76 -47.15 21.94
CA GLY A 491 37.01 -47.80 22.35
C GLY A 491 38.07 -47.83 21.23
N GLN A 492 38.03 -46.87 20.32
CA GLN A 492 38.92 -46.75 19.16
C GLN A 492 40.01 -45.69 19.34
N ALA A 493 39.92 -44.86 20.37
CA ALA A 493 40.95 -43.86 20.68
C ALA A 493 42.18 -44.52 21.32
N ALA A 494 43.36 -44.27 20.75
CA ALA A 494 44.64 -44.77 21.24
C ALA A 494 45.39 -43.69 22.05
N GLY A 495 45.89 -44.07 23.22
CA GLY A 495 46.73 -43.22 24.08
C GLY A 495 48.22 -43.51 23.97
N TYR A 496 48.98 -43.08 24.98
CA TYR A 496 50.42 -43.36 25.11
C TYR A 496 50.72 -44.86 24.91
N GLY A 497 51.71 -45.18 24.07
CA GLY A 497 52.13 -46.56 23.81
C GLY A 497 51.17 -47.39 22.94
N GLY A 498 50.11 -46.78 22.37
CA GLY A 498 49.19 -47.43 21.43
C GLY A 498 48.08 -48.25 22.10
N PHE A 499 47.89 -48.13 23.41
CA PHE A 499 46.78 -48.77 24.11
C PHE A 499 45.46 -48.09 23.76
N LEU A 500 44.42 -48.89 23.51
CA LEU A 500 43.07 -48.40 23.30
C LEU A 500 42.37 -48.12 24.63
N PHE A 501 41.68 -46.99 24.71
CA PHE A 501 40.80 -46.68 25.83
C PHE A 501 39.56 -47.59 25.83
N PRO A 502 39.00 -47.90 27.01
CA PRO A 502 37.76 -48.68 27.10
C PRO A 502 36.58 -47.90 26.51
N GLN A 503 35.50 -48.61 26.20
CA GLN A 503 34.26 -47.98 25.74
C GLN A 503 33.62 -47.12 26.84
N ALA A 504 32.98 -46.03 26.42
CA ALA A 504 32.28 -45.10 27.30
C ALA A 504 30.78 -45.32 27.21
N SER A 505 30.17 -45.72 28.33
CA SER A 505 28.74 -46.06 28.39
C SER A 505 27.80 -44.85 28.41
N ASP A 506 28.29 -43.68 28.81
CA ASP A 506 27.52 -42.47 29.15
C ASP A 506 27.94 -41.21 28.38
N MET A 507 28.81 -41.35 27.37
CA MET A 507 29.37 -40.22 26.62
C MET A 507 28.29 -39.42 25.88
N GLN A 508 27.99 -38.21 26.34
CA GLN A 508 26.98 -37.37 25.69
C GLN A 508 27.49 -36.71 24.41
N LYS A 509 26.59 -36.55 23.44
CA LYS A 509 26.83 -35.81 22.21
C LYS A 509 26.82 -34.30 22.49
N PHE A 510 27.83 -33.59 22.03
CA PHE A 510 27.89 -32.13 22.11
C PHE A 510 26.86 -31.48 21.19
N GLN A 511 26.25 -30.41 21.70
CA GLN A 511 25.48 -29.42 20.97
C GLN A 511 26.18 -28.05 21.08
N TYR A 512 25.99 -27.20 20.08
CA TYR A 512 26.54 -25.85 20.11
C TYR A 512 25.67 -24.93 20.98
N ASP A 513 26.29 -24.08 21.81
CA ASP A 513 25.59 -23.13 22.69
C ASP A 513 26.07 -21.69 22.42
N LEU A 514 25.14 -20.85 21.96
CA LEU A 514 25.42 -19.44 21.63
C LEU A 514 25.70 -18.58 22.87
N THR A 515 25.24 -19.00 24.05
CA THR A 515 25.53 -18.31 25.31
C THR A 515 27.00 -18.52 25.68
N LEU A 516 27.48 -19.76 25.58
CA LEU A 516 28.90 -20.09 25.80
C LEU A 516 29.81 -19.41 24.76
N GLU A 517 29.39 -19.32 23.49
CA GLU A 517 30.13 -18.54 22.48
C GLU A 517 30.25 -17.06 22.87
N ALA A 518 29.16 -16.45 23.35
CA ALA A 518 29.19 -15.05 23.76
C ALA A 518 30.11 -14.81 24.97
N GLU A 519 30.15 -15.75 25.92
CA GLU A 519 31.06 -15.71 27.08
C GLU A 519 32.52 -15.88 26.64
N ALA A 520 32.80 -16.89 25.80
CA ALA A 520 34.12 -17.11 25.22
C ALA A 520 34.59 -15.88 24.43
N GLN A 521 33.72 -15.27 23.62
CA GLN A 521 34.03 -14.08 22.82
C GLN A 521 34.30 -12.87 23.72
N SER A 522 33.51 -12.69 24.77
CA SER A 522 33.71 -11.61 25.74
C SER A 522 35.07 -11.71 26.44
N TRP A 523 35.56 -12.92 26.71
CA TRP A 523 36.89 -13.11 27.29
C TRP A 523 37.99 -12.95 26.24
N ALA A 524 37.85 -13.61 25.09
CA ALA A 524 38.80 -13.59 23.99
C ALA A 524 39.08 -12.16 23.48
N ALA A 525 38.06 -11.29 23.44
CA ALA A 525 38.17 -9.89 23.04
C ALA A 525 39.19 -9.08 23.87
N ASN A 526 39.51 -9.51 25.09
CA ASN A 526 40.53 -8.85 25.92
C ASN A 526 41.96 -9.30 25.58
N CYS A 527 42.14 -10.29 24.70
CA CYS A 527 43.42 -10.85 24.31
C CYS A 527 44.27 -11.35 25.50
N ILE A 528 43.61 -12.00 26.47
CA ILE A 528 44.25 -12.52 27.69
C ILE A 528 44.31 -14.05 27.63
N TYR A 529 45.53 -14.61 27.59
CA TYR A 529 45.76 -16.06 27.63
C TYR A 529 45.84 -16.59 29.07
N GLN A 530 44.72 -16.54 29.77
CA GLN A 530 44.55 -17.09 31.12
C GLN A 530 43.07 -17.44 31.36
N HIS A 531 42.80 -18.39 32.25
CA HIS A 531 41.44 -18.67 32.71
C HIS A 531 40.93 -17.56 33.65
N PRO A 532 39.62 -17.23 33.62
CA PRO A 532 38.96 -16.44 34.66
C PRO A 532 39.15 -17.03 36.07
N THR A 533 39.09 -16.18 37.10
CA THR A 533 39.26 -16.60 38.50
C THR A 533 38.08 -17.39 39.08
N VAL A 534 36.89 -17.23 38.51
CA VAL A 534 35.68 -17.97 38.85
C VAL A 534 35.02 -18.41 37.56
N LEU A 535 34.81 -19.71 37.40
CA LEU A 535 34.19 -20.33 36.24
C LEU A 535 33.09 -21.28 36.71
N ASP A 536 31.88 -21.11 36.21
CA ASP A 536 30.77 -22.07 36.33
C ASP A 536 30.65 -23.01 35.10
N TYR A 537 31.60 -22.88 34.17
CA TYR A 537 31.79 -23.70 32.96
C TYR A 537 33.24 -24.20 32.85
N GLY A 538 33.47 -25.23 32.04
CA GLY A 538 34.82 -25.69 31.69
C GLY A 538 35.38 -24.85 30.55
N GLN A 539 36.70 -24.69 30.44
CA GLN A 539 37.28 -23.84 29.40
C GLN A 539 38.60 -24.41 28.89
N ASN A 540 38.78 -24.41 27.57
CA ASN A 540 40.07 -24.64 26.91
C ASN A 540 40.54 -23.36 26.20
N LEU A 541 41.84 -23.08 26.24
CA LEU A 541 42.45 -21.97 25.50
C LEU A 541 43.61 -22.48 24.63
N ALA A 542 43.82 -21.83 23.50
CA ALA A 542 44.96 -22.06 22.63
C ALA A 542 45.42 -20.76 21.96
N GLN A 543 46.71 -20.70 21.65
CA GLN A 543 47.30 -19.67 20.80
C GLN A 543 47.86 -20.33 19.55
N SER A 544 47.56 -19.78 18.38
CA SER A 544 48.11 -20.23 17.09
C SER A 544 48.49 -19.06 16.19
N PHE A 545 49.12 -19.35 15.05
CA PHE A 545 49.43 -18.38 14.00
C PHE A 545 48.42 -18.38 12.86
N ALA A 546 47.23 -18.94 13.09
CA ALA A 546 46.16 -18.94 12.11
C ALA A 546 45.77 -17.51 11.72
N THR A 547 45.32 -17.35 10.49
CA THR A 547 44.89 -16.06 9.91
C THR A 547 43.39 -16.00 9.65
N ASP A 548 42.68 -17.07 9.93
CA ASP A 548 41.23 -17.23 9.78
C ASP A 548 40.67 -18.15 10.88
N ASP A 549 39.39 -18.00 11.19
CA ASP A 549 38.74 -18.65 12.33
C ASP A 549 38.74 -20.18 12.18
N MET A 550 38.46 -20.69 10.98
CA MET A 550 38.40 -22.13 10.72
C MET A 550 39.75 -22.81 10.98
N THR A 551 40.85 -22.22 10.49
CA THR A 551 42.20 -22.74 10.75
C THR A 551 42.54 -22.67 12.24
N ALA A 552 42.19 -21.56 12.92
CA ALA A 552 42.45 -21.40 14.36
C ALA A 552 41.71 -22.45 15.19
N LEU A 553 40.42 -22.68 14.89
CA LEU A 553 39.57 -23.67 15.52
C LEU A 553 40.11 -25.09 15.30
N ASN A 554 40.46 -25.44 14.06
CA ASN A 554 41.03 -26.74 13.71
C ASN A 554 42.32 -27.00 14.51
N ASP A 555 43.30 -26.08 14.41
CA ASP A 555 44.61 -26.26 15.05
C ASP A 555 44.49 -26.41 16.56
N SER A 556 43.63 -25.61 17.18
CA SER A 556 43.39 -25.63 18.64
C SER A 556 42.75 -26.94 19.10
N MET A 557 41.68 -27.39 18.44
CA MET A 557 40.98 -28.62 18.82
C MET A 557 41.85 -29.87 18.62
N TYR A 558 42.65 -29.92 17.56
CA TYR A 558 43.61 -31.01 17.38
C TYR A 558 44.73 -30.96 18.43
N ALA A 559 45.28 -29.79 18.71
CA ALA A 559 46.31 -29.63 19.73
C ALA A 559 45.80 -30.13 21.10
N TRP A 560 44.62 -29.70 21.52
CA TRP A 560 43.98 -30.14 22.76
C TRP A 560 43.74 -31.66 22.79
N TRP A 561 43.21 -32.24 21.71
CA TRP A 561 42.91 -33.68 21.69
C TRP A 561 44.18 -34.55 21.72
N THR A 562 45.25 -34.12 21.05
CA THR A 562 46.50 -34.92 20.96
C THR A 562 47.23 -35.11 22.28
N GLU A 563 46.87 -34.36 23.33
CA GLU A 563 47.30 -34.62 24.71
C GLU A 563 46.95 -36.04 25.19
N ILE A 564 45.98 -36.73 24.56
CA ILE A 564 45.71 -38.17 24.80
C ILE A 564 46.96 -39.04 24.68
N SER A 565 47.91 -38.64 23.83
CA SER A 565 49.15 -39.38 23.59
C SER A 565 50.15 -39.29 24.74
N ILE A 566 50.01 -38.31 25.64
CA ILE A 566 50.85 -38.09 26.83
C ILE A 566 50.05 -38.24 28.14
N TYR A 567 48.81 -38.75 28.05
CA TYR A 567 47.97 -38.99 29.22
C TYR A 567 48.67 -39.93 30.20
N PRO A 568 48.93 -39.50 31.45
CA PRO A 568 49.88 -40.18 32.33
C PRO A 568 49.32 -41.48 32.94
N TYR A 569 48.03 -41.75 32.76
CA TYR A 569 47.34 -42.88 33.36
C TYR A 569 47.00 -43.95 32.30
N GLY A 570 47.03 -45.22 32.72
CA GLY A 570 46.62 -46.33 31.85
C GLY A 570 45.12 -46.33 31.55
N PRO A 571 44.63 -47.18 30.62
CA PRO A 571 43.25 -47.15 30.11
C PRO A 571 42.17 -47.41 31.17
N GLN A 572 42.53 -47.84 32.37
CA GLN A 572 41.60 -48.15 33.46
C GLN A 572 41.45 -46.99 34.48
N VAL A 573 42.28 -45.96 34.38
CA VAL A 573 42.28 -44.82 35.30
C VAL A 573 41.90 -43.58 34.51
N LEU A 574 40.62 -43.24 34.56
CA LEU A 574 39.98 -42.19 33.76
C LEU A 574 39.74 -40.94 34.61
N VAL A 575 40.80 -40.26 35.03
CA VAL A 575 40.72 -39.06 35.90
C VAL A 575 41.38 -37.84 35.26
N PHE A 576 41.05 -36.65 35.76
CA PHE A 576 41.71 -35.42 35.34
C PHE A 576 43.23 -35.43 35.64
N SER A 577 44.03 -34.84 34.75
CA SER A 577 45.43 -34.52 34.97
C SER A 577 45.71 -33.11 34.47
N HIS A 578 46.42 -32.31 35.26
CA HIS A 578 46.84 -30.96 34.87
C HIS A 578 47.70 -30.93 33.60
N GLU A 579 48.43 -32.00 33.30
CA GLU A 579 49.29 -32.10 32.10
C GLU A 579 48.50 -32.39 30.81
N THR A 580 47.23 -32.83 30.93
CA THR A 580 46.37 -33.22 29.80
C THR A 580 44.95 -32.67 29.98
N GLY A 581 44.88 -31.47 30.56
CA GLY A 581 43.64 -30.84 30.97
C GLY A 581 42.71 -30.53 29.80
N HIS A 582 43.26 -30.19 28.63
CA HIS A 582 42.44 -29.85 27.48
C HIS A 582 41.79 -31.09 26.88
N PHE A 583 42.56 -32.17 26.74
CA PHE A 583 42.04 -33.47 26.31
C PHE A 583 40.93 -33.98 27.24
N THR A 584 41.21 -33.99 28.54
CA THR A 584 40.26 -34.49 29.55
C THR A 584 38.96 -33.67 29.56
N GLN A 585 39.02 -32.35 29.35
CA GLN A 585 37.83 -31.51 29.19
C GLN A 585 37.00 -31.87 27.95
N MET A 586 37.65 -32.11 26.80
CA MET A 586 36.96 -32.52 25.57
C MET A 586 36.34 -33.93 25.69
N ALA A 587 36.98 -34.81 26.45
CA ALA A 587 36.57 -36.19 26.68
C ALA A 587 35.56 -36.38 27.83
N TRP A 588 35.16 -35.31 28.52
CA TRP A 588 34.30 -35.41 29.70
C TRP A 588 32.85 -35.78 29.33
N ALA A 589 32.37 -36.97 29.71
CA ALA A 589 31.09 -37.52 29.26
C ALA A 589 29.90 -36.63 29.58
N ASN A 590 29.92 -35.94 30.72
CA ASN A 590 28.82 -35.10 31.14
C ASN A 590 28.76 -33.74 30.42
N SER A 591 29.88 -33.22 29.91
CA SER A 591 29.89 -31.98 29.13
C SER A 591 29.21 -32.22 27.79
N ASN A 592 28.08 -31.55 27.55
CA ASN A 592 27.23 -31.77 26.38
C ASN A 592 26.91 -30.48 25.60
N ARG A 593 27.40 -29.33 26.06
CA ARG A 593 27.31 -28.04 25.34
C ARG A 593 28.68 -27.42 25.21
N VAL A 594 28.95 -26.84 24.03
CA VAL A 594 30.19 -26.12 23.73
C VAL A 594 29.90 -24.83 22.96
N GLY A 595 30.62 -23.76 23.27
CA GLY A 595 30.63 -22.53 22.48
C GLY A 595 32.06 -21.99 22.40
N CYS A 596 32.48 -21.53 21.22
CA CYS A 596 33.87 -21.12 20.99
C CYS A 596 33.97 -19.72 20.39
N ALA A 597 35.12 -19.10 20.58
CA ALA A 597 35.47 -17.81 20.01
C ALA A 597 36.92 -17.82 19.51
N VAL A 598 37.17 -17.07 18.44
CA VAL A 598 38.51 -16.78 17.93
C VAL A 598 38.70 -15.27 17.94
N GLN A 599 39.78 -14.81 18.57
CA GLN A 599 40.18 -13.40 18.55
C GLN A 599 41.58 -13.27 17.99
N PHE A 600 41.74 -12.47 16.93
CA PHE A 600 43.05 -12.07 16.44
C PHE A 600 43.59 -10.91 17.28
N CYS A 601 44.74 -11.13 17.89
CA CYS A 601 45.35 -10.26 18.90
C CYS A 601 46.70 -9.72 18.42
N THR A 602 47.04 -8.51 18.86
CA THR A 602 48.32 -7.84 18.58
C THR A 602 49.01 -7.43 19.88
N ASN A 603 50.35 -7.40 19.92
CA ASN A 603 51.16 -6.94 21.07
C ASN A 603 50.88 -7.68 22.41
N GLY A 604 51.22 -8.97 22.49
CA GLY A 604 50.94 -9.78 23.70
C GLY A 604 51.84 -9.52 24.92
N PRO A 605 51.29 -9.57 26.14
CA PRO A 605 51.98 -10.16 27.31
C PRO A 605 51.08 -11.23 28.00
N GLN A 606 51.53 -12.28 28.71
CA GLN A 606 52.47 -12.33 29.85
C GLN A 606 53.20 -13.69 30.06
N ASN A 607 53.26 -14.62 29.09
CA ASN A 607 53.81 -15.97 29.33
C ASN A 607 55.20 -16.24 28.71
N GLY A 608 55.98 -15.19 28.41
CA GLY A 608 57.38 -15.31 27.98
C GLY A 608 57.63 -15.58 26.48
N TRP A 609 56.58 -15.68 25.67
CA TRP A 609 56.67 -15.79 24.21
C TRP A 609 56.14 -14.51 23.55
N ASN A 610 56.97 -13.88 22.69
CA ASN A 610 56.66 -12.58 22.08
C ASN A 610 56.16 -12.81 20.64
N PHE A 611 54.85 -12.80 20.44
CA PHE A 611 54.23 -12.88 19.10
C PHE A 611 53.66 -11.52 18.70
N ASP A 612 54.01 -11.06 17.50
CA ASP A 612 53.50 -9.78 16.97
C ASP A 612 52.00 -9.86 16.66
N ASN A 613 51.55 -11.00 16.13
CA ASN A 613 50.15 -11.33 15.85
C ASN A 613 49.89 -12.81 16.17
N TYR A 614 48.76 -13.12 16.79
CA TYR A 614 48.34 -14.50 17.07
C TYR A 614 46.81 -14.60 17.12
N ALA A 615 46.29 -15.81 16.89
CA ALA A 615 44.89 -16.15 17.10
C ALA A 615 44.72 -16.78 18.50
N LEU A 616 43.86 -16.19 19.33
CA LEU A 616 43.44 -16.74 20.61
C LEU A 616 42.13 -17.50 20.41
N THR A 617 42.17 -18.82 20.57
CA THR A 617 40.97 -19.65 20.51
C THR A 617 40.54 -20.04 21.91
N ILE A 618 39.26 -19.84 22.23
CA ILE A 618 38.65 -20.21 23.52
C ILE A 618 37.42 -21.06 23.24
N CYS A 619 37.28 -22.17 23.93
CA CYS A 619 36.05 -22.97 23.92
C CYS A 619 35.59 -23.22 25.36
N ASP A 620 34.34 -22.84 25.62
CA ASP A 620 33.67 -23.00 26.91
C ASP A 620 32.70 -24.19 26.86
N TYR A 621 32.61 -24.94 27.95
CA TYR A 621 31.94 -26.23 28.07
C TYR A 621 30.97 -26.26 29.24
N SER A 622 29.76 -26.76 29.01
CA SER A 622 28.75 -26.91 30.07
C SER A 622 28.06 -28.27 30.02
N PRO A 623 27.83 -28.93 31.16
CA PRO A 623 28.46 -28.72 32.47
C PRO A 623 30.01 -28.74 32.41
N PRO A 624 30.72 -28.15 33.39
CA PRO A 624 32.18 -28.15 33.42
C PRO A 624 32.74 -29.58 33.51
N GLY A 625 33.89 -29.79 32.86
CA GLY A 625 34.66 -31.03 32.99
C GLY A 625 35.79 -30.89 34.01
N ASN A 626 36.74 -31.82 33.99
CA ASN A 626 37.94 -31.80 34.83
C ASN A 626 37.65 -31.78 36.35
N VAL A 627 36.54 -32.40 36.75
CA VAL A 627 36.13 -32.49 38.14
C VAL A 627 36.97 -33.56 38.85
N LEU A 628 37.78 -33.15 39.84
CA LEU A 628 38.74 -34.02 40.53
C LEU A 628 38.16 -35.30 41.15
N THR A 629 36.86 -35.32 41.44
CA THR A 629 36.19 -36.43 42.14
C THR A 629 35.39 -37.35 41.22
N GLU A 630 35.36 -37.05 39.92
CA GLU A 630 34.56 -37.76 38.94
C GLU A 630 35.47 -38.36 37.84
N PRO A 631 35.08 -39.51 37.26
CA PRO A 631 35.79 -40.04 36.11
C PRO A 631 35.46 -39.25 34.83
N LEU A 632 36.33 -39.33 33.81
CA LEU A 632 36.04 -38.76 32.49
C LEU A 632 34.71 -39.30 31.94
N TYR A 633 34.48 -40.61 32.09
CA TYR A 633 33.27 -41.32 31.66
C TYR A 633 33.16 -42.66 32.39
N LEU A 634 31.99 -43.31 32.31
CA LEU A 634 31.74 -44.62 32.88
C LEU A 634 32.09 -45.74 31.90
N ILE A 635 32.96 -46.67 32.33
CA ILE A 635 33.37 -47.81 31.50
C ILE A 635 32.19 -48.77 31.29
N GLY A 636 31.88 -49.04 30.03
CA GLY A 636 30.85 -50.01 29.64
C GLY A 636 30.57 -49.93 28.14
N PRO A 637 29.73 -50.84 27.59
CA PRO A 637 29.34 -50.78 26.19
C PRO A 637 28.82 -49.39 25.81
N ALA A 638 29.19 -48.88 24.64
CA ALA A 638 28.79 -47.54 24.22
C ALA A 638 27.27 -47.33 24.35
N CYS A 639 26.87 -46.17 24.89
CA CYS A 639 25.47 -45.80 25.14
C CYS A 639 24.69 -46.70 26.12
N SER A 640 25.33 -47.59 26.88
CA SER A 640 24.62 -48.47 27.83
C SER A 640 24.19 -47.79 29.14
N ASN A 641 24.61 -46.54 29.39
CA ASN A 641 24.31 -45.80 30.60
C ASN A 641 24.02 -44.31 30.32
N CYS A 642 23.24 -44.02 29.27
CA CYS A 642 22.89 -42.65 28.92
C CYS A 642 22.01 -41.96 29.99
N PRO A 643 22.20 -40.67 30.31
CA PRO A 643 21.45 -39.97 31.35
C PRO A 643 19.94 -39.77 31.09
N SER A 644 19.48 -39.86 29.83
CA SER A 644 18.06 -39.69 29.46
C SER A 644 17.40 -41.04 29.15
N LEU A 645 16.10 -41.17 29.46
CA LEU A 645 15.28 -42.38 29.21
C LEU A 645 14.98 -42.64 27.72
N ALA A 646 15.58 -41.89 26.79
CA ALA A 646 15.44 -42.09 25.36
C ALA A 646 16.69 -42.79 24.81
N ASP A 647 16.57 -44.08 24.49
CA ASP A 647 17.61 -44.92 23.87
C ASP A 647 18.02 -44.43 22.47
N GLN A 648 18.62 -43.24 22.35
CA GLN A 648 19.17 -42.73 21.10
C GLN A 648 20.70 -42.71 21.18
N CYS A 649 21.31 -43.72 20.58
CA CYS A 649 22.74 -43.83 20.39
C CYS A 649 23.10 -43.42 18.96
N SER A 650 23.99 -42.45 18.79
CA SER A 650 24.49 -42.04 17.48
C SER A 650 26.02 -42.16 17.48
N ASN A 651 26.55 -43.13 16.73
CA ASN A 651 27.99 -43.42 16.67
C ASN A 651 28.67 -43.55 18.05
N GLY A 652 27.99 -44.21 19.00
CA GLY A 652 28.49 -44.41 20.36
C GLY A 652 28.27 -43.24 21.33
N LEU A 653 27.58 -42.18 20.90
CA LEU A 653 27.24 -41.03 21.74
C LEU A 653 25.76 -41.03 22.15
N CYS A 654 25.50 -40.70 23.41
CA CYS A 654 24.16 -40.46 23.96
C CYS A 654 23.59 -39.15 23.39
N VAL A 655 22.47 -39.26 22.68
CA VAL A 655 21.74 -38.11 22.12
C VAL A 655 20.64 -37.70 23.10
N THR A 656 20.53 -36.39 23.37
CA THR A 656 19.53 -35.80 24.27
C THR A 656 18.47 -35.03 23.49
#